data_AF-A0A7L5BT46-F1
#
_entry.id   AF-A0A7L5BT46-F1
#
_cell.length_a   1.000
_cell.length_b   1.000
_cell.length_c   1.000
_cell.angle_alpha   90.00
_cell.angle_beta   90.00
_cell.angle_gamma   90.00
#
_symmetry.space_group_name_H-M   'P 1'
#
loop_
_entity.id
_entity.type
_entity.pdbx_description
1 polymer ?
#
loop_
_entity_poly.entity_id
_entity_poly.type
_entity_poly.pdbx_seq_one_letter_code
_entity_poly.pdbx_strand_id
1 'polypeptide(L)'
;MSFRSRYLTAPIMRWAEGALPPLSDTEREALEAGDTWWDVELFSGSPDWSVLLDTPAPVLTENEQAFLDGPCVELCGMLDDWAITNENRDLSPEVWRFMREKRFFGMIIPENRGGLGFSAYAQSEVIRRISTRSITAGVTVMVPNSLGPGELLMQYGTDAQQDCWLPRLASGEETPCFALTSPEAGSDAAAMVDDGVICKGEHEGEKVLGIRLNWRKRYITLAPVATVIGLAFKLRDPEGLLGGAEDRGITVALVPVDTPGVVTGRRHVPCGQAFQNGPTEGHDVFVPLDAIIGGEERIGQGWMMLMSALAAGRGISLPSLGAAAIAFGARTTGAYARVRRQFGIPVSKFEGVAARLGRLAGLSYQIDAGRRLTCAGLDGGRKLAVISAIMKAHATFRMRTAVNDAMDVHSGKTVIDGPKNYLGNLYRAIPIGITVEGANILTRNLIIFGQGAIRCHPHLLDEMLALEEPDRKLALERFDKAFWGHVGHAFANAGRAFVRNWSGGRIGPVPPGAGAIARHYRRVARYAASLSLVSDLALLTLGGGLKRKEMISARLGDVLSELYLMTAVLKRFEDEGRQEADIVLVDWCMASGAAMVEKRFAEVLRNLPSRPAAWLARIVIGSFGARARGPDDATVLACAALLTEPSAARERLTAGVYCGAGGDEVKTLETAFDLVVETEPLRKRMAEAKVASPDEAEARGVLSPDEAARLREADAAVAEVVEVDSFAAQALAPSIDIEKERAAAAGAA
;
A
#
# COMPACT_ATOMS: atom_id res chain seq x y z
N MET A 1 -24.19 -31.32 32.26
CA MET A 1 -24.30 -31.23 30.79
C MET A 1 -25.77 -31.19 30.40
N SER A 2 -26.16 -30.23 29.57
CA SER A 2 -27.54 -30.11 29.05
C SER A 2 -27.85 -31.18 28.00
N PHE A 3 -29.14 -31.44 27.73
CA PHE A 3 -29.58 -32.34 26.65
C PHE A 3 -28.98 -31.94 25.29
N ARG A 4 -29.00 -30.64 24.98
CA ARG A 4 -28.37 -30.06 23.78
C ARG A 4 -26.88 -30.39 23.71
N SER A 5 -26.14 -30.11 24.77
CA SER A 5 -24.69 -30.33 24.83
C SER A 5 -24.33 -31.80 24.60
N ARG A 6 -25.09 -32.74 25.19
CA ARG A 6 -24.82 -34.18 25.09
C ARG A 6 -25.20 -34.80 23.75
N TYR A 7 -26.35 -34.43 23.18
CA TYR A 7 -26.94 -35.16 22.04
C TYR A 7 -26.81 -34.41 20.71
N LEU A 8 -26.60 -33.10 20.72
CA LEU A 8 -26.44 -32.30 19.50
C LEU A 8 -25.00 -31.80 19.36
N THR A 9 -24.49 -31.14 20.40
CA THR A 9 -23.17 -30.49 20.32
C THR A 9 -22.02 -31.49 20.33
N ALA A 10 -22.03 -32.51 21.20
CA ALA A 10 -20.93 -33.48 21.28
C ALA A 10 -20.70 -34.30 19.99
N PRO A 11 -21.73 -34.70 19.21
CA PRO A 11 -21.53 -35.23 17.86
C PRO A 11 -20.92 -34.22 16.88
N ILE A 12 -21.37 -32.96 16.90
CA ILE A 12 -20.88 -31.90 16.00
C ILE A 12 -19.42 -31.57 16.30
N MET A 13 -19.06 -31.42 17.58
CA MET A 13 -17.69 -31.17 18.02
C MET A 13 -16.74 -32.26 17.53
N ARG A 14 -17.14 -33.54 17.64
CA ARG A 14 -16.34 -34.68 17.12
C ARG A 14 -16.16 -34.65 15.60
N TRP A 15 -17.16 -34.18 14.86
CA TRP A 15 -17.02 -33.97 13.42
C TRP A 15 -16.09 -32.79 13.12
N ALA A 16 -16.22 -31.68 13.86
CA ALA A 16 -15.42 -30.48 13.69
C ALA A 16 -13.93 -30.73 13.94
N GLU A 17 -13.59 -31.55 14.93
CA GLU A 17 -12.21 -32.01 15.22
C GLU A 17 -11.54 -32.71 14.04
N GLY A 18 -12.31 -33.41 13.20
CA GLY A 18 -11.79 -34.05 11.99
C GLY A 18 -11.81 -33.15 10.74
N ALA A 19 -12.58 -32.07 10.77
CA ALA A 19 -12.84 -31.20 9.61
C ALA A 19 -12.05 -29.88 9.62
N LEU A 20 -11.69 -29.37 10.81
CA LEU A 20 -10.87 -28.19 11.00
C LEU A 20 -9.43 -28.62 11.30
N PRO A 21 -8.43 -28.20 10.50
CA PRO A 21 -7.04 -28.48 10.81
C PRO A 21 -6.63 -27.76 12.11
N PRO A 22 -5.72 -28.35 12.91
CA PRO A 22 -5.14 -27.66 14.05
C PRO A 22 -4.36 -26.43 13.57
N LEU A 23 -4.35 -25.36 14.37
CA LEU A 23 -3.53 -24.17 14.08
C LEU A 23 -2.06 -24.52 14.35
N SER A 24 -1.16 -24.26 13.39
CA SER A 24 0.28 -24.33 13.69
C SER A 24 0.68 -23.21 14.64
N ASP A 25 1.77 -23.39 15.40
CA ASP A 25 2.26 -22.36 16.34
C ASP A 25 2.56 -21.04 15.61
N THR A 26 3.14 -21.12 14.41
CA THR A 26 3.39 -19.97 13.54
C THR A 26 2.11 -19.26 13.05
N GLU A 27 1.01 -20.01 12.87
CA GLU A 27 -0.28 -19.45 12.49
C GLU A 27 -0.98 -18.81 13.68
N ARG A 28 -0.89 -19.43 14.86
CA ARG A 28 -1.38 -18.88 16.12
C ARG A 28 -0.71 -17.55 16.42
N GLU A 29 0.62 -17.50 16.40
CA GLU A 29 1.38 -16.27 16.64
C GLU A 29 0.98 -15.15 15.67
N ALA A 30 0.81 -15.48 14.37
CA ALA A 30 0.35 -14.51 13.38
C ALA A 30 -1.10 -14.05 13.63
N LEU A 31 -1.96 -14.94 14.13
CA LEU A 31 -3.34 -14.65 14.53
C LEU A 31 -3.46 -13.99 15.90
N GLU A 32 -2.41 -13.89 16.70
CA GLU A 32 -2.43 -13.20 18.01
C GLU A 32 -1.75 -11.83 17.92
N ALA A 33 -0.77 -11.65 17.02
CA ALA A 33 0.04 -10.43 16.89
C ALA A 33 -0.68 -9.17 16.34
N GLY A 34 -2.00 -9.20 16.13
CA GLY A 34 -2.77 -8.12 15.51
C GLY A 34 -4.08 -7.84 16.23
N ASP A 35 -4.71 -6.70 15.96
CA ASP A 35 -6.02 -6.31 16.48
C ASP A 35 -7.06 -6.33 15.37
N THR A 36 -8.32 -6.54 15.76
CA THR A 36 -9.47 -6.33 14.89
C THR A 36 -10.14 -4.99 15.21
N TRP A 37 -10.81 -4.41 14.21
CA TRP A 37 -11.47 -3.12 14.34
C TRP A 37 -12.64 -3.01 13.35
N TRP A 38 -12.51 -2.20 12.30
CA TRP A 38 -13.59 -1.95 11.34
C TRP A 38 -13.90 -3.16 10.45
N ASP A 39 -12.92 -4.03 10.23
CA ASP A 39 -13.09 -5.30 9.54
C ASP A 39 -14.10 -6.23 10.22
N VAL A 40 -14.15 -6.26 11.56
CA VAL A 40 -15.19 -7.00 12.33
C VAL A 40 -16.58 -6.43 12.04
N GLU A 41 -16.74 -5.10 12.03
CA GLU A 41 -18.02 -4.46 11.76
C GLU A 41 -18.55 -4.82 10.36
N LEU A 42 -17.66 -4.87 9.36
CA LEU A 42 -18.00 -5.30 8.01
C LEU A 42 -18.34 -6.80 7.93
N PHE A 43 -17.63 -7.64 8.67
CA PHE A 43 -17.88 -9.09 8.73
C PHE A 43 -19.12 -9.46 9.54
N SER A 44 -19.54 -8.62 10.51
CA SER A 44 -20.71 -8.85 11.35
C SER A 44 -22.03 -8.92 10.57
N GLY A 45 -22.01 -8.41 9.33
CA GLY A 45 -23.19 -8.28 8.48
C GLY A 45 -24.11 -7.11 8.85
N SER A 46 -23.80 -6.33 9.88
CA SER A 46 -24.61 -5.17 10.29
C SER A 46 -23.74 -4.10 10.95
N PRO A 47 -22.90 -3.40 10.17
CA PRO A 47 -21.89 -2.49 10.70
C PRO A 47 -22.53 -1.39 11.57
N ASP A 48 -21.94 -1.16 12.73
CA ASP A 48 -22.23 -0.02 13.57
C ASP A 48 -21.47 1.22 13.06
N TRP A 49 -22.22 2.16 12.46
CA TRP A 49 -21.62 3.36 11.89
C TRP A 49 -20.99 4.31 12.91
N SER A 50 -21.35 4.21 14.21
CA SER A 50 -20.71 5.01 15.26
C SER A 50 -19.23 4.68 15.37
N VAL A 51 -18.84 3.40 15.32
CA VAL A 51 -17.44 2.97 15.37
C VAL A 51 -16.60 3.63 14.28
N LEU A 52 -17.15 3.74 13.06
CA LEU A 52 -16.46 4.41 11.95
C LEU A 52 -16.41 5.93 12.14
N LEU A 53 -17.55 6.55 12.45
CA LEU A 53 -17.70 8.00 12.47
C LEU A 53 -17.05 8.66 13.70
N ASP A 54 -17.04 7.97 14.85
CA ASP A 54 -16.44 8.44 16.10
C ASP A 54 -14.91 8.27 16.10
N THR A 55 -14.36 7.53 15.13
CA THR A 55 -12.91 7.45 14.97
C THR A 55 -12.38 8.82 14.55
N PRO A 56 -11.46 9.43 15.33
CA PRO A 56 -10.93 10.75 15.02
C PRO A 56 -10.32 10.79 13.61
N ALA A 57 -10.56 11.88 12.89
CA ALA A 57 -9.84 12.13 11.65
C ALA A 57 -8.34 12.21 11.95
N PRO A 58 -7.47 11.67 11.06
CA PRO A 58 -6.04 11.82 11.25
C PRO A 58 -5.65 13.28 10.98
N VAL A 59 -4.99 13.92 11.94
CA VAL A 59 -4.60 15.33 11.88
C VAL A 59 -3.12 15.42 12.22
N LEU A 60 -2.41 16.27 11.47
CA LEU A 60 -1.01 16.56 11.72
C LEU A 60 -0.90 17.57 12.86
N THR A 61 0.03 17.33 13.77
CA THR A 61 0.47 18.33 14.74
C THR A 61 1.18 19.49 14.03
N GLU A 62 1.34 20.62 14.71
CA GLU A 62 2.07 21.77 14.16
C GLU A 62 3.51 21.42 13.75
N ASN A 63 4.20 20.58 14.54
CA ASN A 63 5.56 20.13 14.24
C ASN A 63 5.61 19.23 13.00
N GLU A 64 4.67 18.30 12.87
CA GLU A 64 4.58 17.42 11.69
C GLU A 64 4.24 18.20 10.43
N GLN A 65 3.32 19.18 10.52
CA GLN A 65 2.99 20.07 9.42
C GLN A 65 4.19 20.94 9.02
N ALA A 66 4.91 21.51 10.00
CA ALA A 66 6.12 22.29 9.74
C ALA A 66 7.23 21.44 9.09
N PHE A 67 7.36 20.17 9.46
CA PHE A 67 8.30 19.25 8.82
C PHE A 67 7.94 18.98 7.35
N LEU A 68 6.64 18.78 7.08
CA LEU A 68 6.11 18.58 5.74
C LEU A 68 6.29 19.81 4.85
N ASP A 69 6.13 21.01 5.39
CA ASP A 69 6.16 22.25 4.62
C ASP A 69 7.58 22.84 4.48
N GLY A 70 8.49 22.48 5.38
CA GLY A 70 9.91 22.84 5.32
C GLY A 70 10.78 21.69 4.80
N PRO A 71 11.39 20.88 5.70
CA PRO A 71 12.32 19.82 5.33
C PRO A 71 11.89 18.91 4.18
N CYS A 72 10.61 18.50 4.14
CA CYS A 72 10.13 17.59 3.10
C CYS A 72 10.05 18.27 1.71
N VAL A 73 9.64 19.54 1.65
CA VAL A 73 9.65 20.33 0.40
C VAL A 73 11.08 20.60 -0.05
N GLU A 74 11.97 20.96 0.89
CA GLU A 74 13.39 21.19 0.60
C GLU A 74 14.05 19.93 0.03
N LEU A 75 13.82 18.76 0.64
CA LEU A 75 14.28 17.48 0.09
C LEU A 75 13.77 17.27 -1.34
N CYS A 76 12.48 17.51 -1.61
CA CYS A 76 11.94 17.36 -2.97
C CYS A 76 12.63 18.29 -3.98
N GLY A 77 13.00 19.50 -3.57
CA GLY A 77 13.75 20.46 -4.39
C GLY A 77 15.20 20.03 -4.69
N MET A 78 15.80 19.22 -3.82
CA MET A 78 17.16 18.68 -4.01
C MET A 78 17.22 17.45 -4.91
N LEU A 79 16.08 16.78 -5.16
CA LEU A 79 16.04 15.54 -5.91
C LEU A 79 15.97 15.82 -7.42
N ASP A 80 16.84 15.16 -8.19
CA ASP A 80 16.74 15.02 -9.64
C ASP A 80 16.62 13.54 -9.97
N ASP A 81 15.41 13.10 -10.32
CA ASP A 81 15.12 11.67 -10.48
C ASP A 81 15.85 11.05 -11.68
N TRP A 82 16.10 11.82 -12.75
CA TRP A 82 16.87 11.34 -13.90
C TRP A 82 18.35 11.18 -13.53
N ALA A 83 18.95 12.19 -12.90
CA ALA A 83 20.33 12.10 -12.44
C ALA A 83 20.51 10.94 -11.45
N ILE A 84 19.57 10.75 -10.52
CA ILE A 84 19.56 9.64 -9.57
C ILE A 84 19.54 8.28 -10.30
N THR A 85 18.63 8.08 -11.26
CA THR A 85 18.46 6.75 -11.87
C THR A 85 19.43 6.43 -12.99
N ASN A 86 19.93 7.42 -13.72
CA ASN A 86 20.67 7.22 -14.97
C ASN A 86 22.14 7.63 -14.87
N GLU A 87 22.47 8.66 -14.09
CA GLU A 87 23.83 9.22 -14.01
C GLU A 87 24.55 8.73 -12.75
N ASN A 88 24.03 9.10 -11.58
CA ASN A 88 24.63 8.82 -10.27
C ASN A 88 24.44 7.37 -9.84
N ARG A 89 23.33 6.75 -10.26
CA ARG A 89 22.85 5.44 -9.77
C ARG A 89 22.66 5.41 -8.25
N ASP A 90 22.52 6.55 -7.59
CA ASP A 90 22.31 6.74 -6.16
C ASP A 90 21.78 8.16 -5.91
N LEU A 91 21.36 8.44 -4.68
CA LEU A 91 21.14 9.79 -4.18
C LEU A 91 22.50 10.51 -4.05
N SER A 92 22.52 11.83 -4.25
CA SER A 92 23.75 12.61 -4.10
C SER A 92 24.23 12.59 -2.63
N PRO A 93 25.53 12.80 -2.38
CA PRO A 93 26.05 12.95 -1.02
C PRO A 93 25.39 14.09 -0.23
N GLU A 94 24.98 15.19 -0.88
CA GLU A 94 24.23 16.25 -0.19
C GLU A 94 22.85 15.78 0.23
N VAL A 95 22.14 15.05 -0.64
CA VAL A 95 20.81 14.50 -0.31
C VAL A 95 20.90 13.51 0.86
N TRP A 96 21.88 12.59 0.84
CA TRP A 96 22.14 11.69 1.97
C TRP A 96 22.44 12.42 3.27
N ARG A 97 23.24 13.50 3.22
CA ARG A 97 23.56 14.31 4.39
C ARG A 97 22.32 15.03 4.92
N PHE A 98 21.55 15.66 4.03
CA PHE A 98 20.33 16.38 4.37
C PHE A 98 19.31 15.46 5.05
N MET A 99 19.09 14.26 4.51
CA MET A 99 18.17 13.30 5.10
C MET A 99 18.56 12.91 6.54
N ARG A 100 19.85 12.80 6.82
CA ARG A 100 20.39 12.53 8.16
C ARG A 100 20.22 13.72 9.11
N GLU A 101 20.66 14.89 8.68
CA GLU A 101 20.58 16.13 9.46
C GLU A 101 19.13 16.48 9.86
N LYS A 102 18.18 16.24 8.96
CA LYS A 102 16.74 16.46 9.20
C LYS A 102 16.02 15.23 9.78
N ARG A 103 16.74 14.14 10.09
CA ARG A 103 16.19 12.94 10.75
C ARG A 103 15.08 12.22 9.98
N PHE A 104 15.15 12.20 8.65
CA PHE A 104 14.22 11.41 7.83
C PHE A 104 14.28 9.91 8.15
N PHE A 105 15.35 9.39 8.75
CA PHE A 105 15.48 7.98 9.15
C PHE A 105 14.94 7.66 10.55
N GLY A 106 14.54 8.68 11.32
CA GLY A 106 14.09 8.56 12.70
C GLY A 106 12.69 9.13 12.94
N MET A 107 11.81 9.10 11.95
CA MET A 107 10.46 9.69 12.07
C MET A 107 9.65 9.00 13.17
N ILE A 108 9.68 7.67 13.22
CA ILE A 108 8.90 6.87 14.20
C ILE A 108 9.58 6.77 15.57
N ILE A 109 10.88 7.09 15.66
CA ILE A 109 11.63 6.97 16.90
C ILE A 109 11.17 8.09 17.85
N PRO A 110 10.85 7.79 19.13
CA PRO A 110 10.45 8.81 20.09
C PRO A 110 11.48 9.94 20.25
N GLU A 111 10.99 11.15 20.53
CA GLU A 111 11.86 12.32 20.73
C GLU A 111 12.88 12.12 21.88
N ASN A 112 12.47 11.47 22.97
CA ASN A 112 13.36 11.12 24.10
C ASN A 112 14.44 10.06 23.73
N ARG A 113 14.31 9.43 22.56
CA ARG A 113 15.30 8.53 21.96
C ARG A 113 16.00 9.14 20.75
N GLY A 114 15.87 10.46 20.56
CA GLY A 114 16.54 11.20 19.50
C GLY A 114 15.84 11.16 18.13
N GLY A 115 14.61 10.63 18.03
CA GLY A 115 13.82 10.71 16.80
C GLY A 115 12.88 11.92 16.74
N LEU A 116 11.85 11.81 15.91
CA LEU A 116 10.82 12.85 15.71
C LEU A 116 9.46 12.50 16.33
N GLY A 117 9.22 11.24 16.70
CA GLY A 117 7.96 10.81 17.32
C GLY A 117 6.71 11.02 16.48
N PHE A 118 6.83 10.97 15.15
CA PHE A 118 5.73 11.21 14.23
C PHE A 118 4.66 10.12 14.28
N SER A 119 3.41 10.55 14.12
CA SER A 119 2.26 9.70 13.88
C SER A 119 2.41 8.87 12.60
N ALA A 120 1.66 7.77 12.51
CA ALA A 120 1.53 6.99 11.29
C ALA A 120 1.00 7.85 10.14
N TYR A 121 0.12 8.82 10.43
CA TYR A 121 -0.35 9.75 9.42
C TYR A 121 0.74 10.69 8.90
N ALA A 122 1.54 11.29 9.79
CA ALA A 122 2.66 12.16 9.36
C ALA A 122 3.72 11.39 8.57
N GLN A 123 4.10 10.21 9.03
CA GLN A 123 4.98 9.32 8.28
C GLN A 123 4.42 9.04 6.86
N SER A 124 3.12 8.75 6.79
CA SER A 124 2.43 8.49 5.52
C SER A 124 2.48 9.69 4.58
N GLU A 125 2.24 10.91 5.07
CA GLU A 125 2.30 12.13 4.27
C GLU A 125 3.72 12.45 3.79
N VAL A 126 4.75 12.24 4.63
CA VAL A 126 6.15 12.46 4.25
C VAL A 126 6.56 11.51 3.12
N ILE A 127 6.30 10.20 3.30
CA ILE A 127 6.61 9.19 2.27
C ILE A 127 5.85 9.52 0.98
N ARG A 128 4.58 9.90 1.09
CA ARG A 128 3.74 10.21 -0.06
C ARG A 128 4.29 11.39 -0.85
N ARG A 129 4.67 12.48 -0.19
CA ARG A 129 5.21 13.68 -0.84
C ARG A 129 6.53 13.39 -1.54
N ILE A 130 7.50 12.79 -0.85
CA ILE A 130 8.82 12.46 -1.43
C ILE A 130 8.65 11.52 -2.64
N SER A 131 7.76 10.53 -2.53
CA SER A 131 7.54 9.55 -3.59
C SER A 131 6.89 10.14 -4.85
N THR A 132 6.29 11.34 -4.78
CA THR A 132 5.83 12.06 -5.98
C THR A 132 6.99 12.63 -6.80
N ARG A 133 8.16 12.81 -6.16
CA ARG A 133 9.37 13.33 -6.80
C ARG A 133 10.37 12.24 -7.15
N SER A 134 10.66 11.32 -6.24
CA SER A 134 11.58 10.19 -6.50
C SER A 134 11.20 8.95 -5.70
N ILE A 135 11.01 7.85 -6.42
CA ILE A 135 10.80 6.52 -5.82
C ILE A 135 12.05 6.10 -5.04
N THR A 136 13.23 6.44 -5.54
CA THR A 136 14.51 6.10 -4.88
C THR A 136 14.59 6.75 -3.50
N ALA A 137 14.34 8.06 -3.40
CA ALA A 137 14.32 8.75 -2.11
C ALA A 137 13.19 8.24 -1.20
N GLY A 138 11.99 8.02 -1.76
CA GLY A 138 10.84 7.48 -1.03
C GLY A 138 11.17 6.15 -0.35
N VAL A 139 11.73 5.18 -1.09
CA VAL A 139 12.12 3.87 -0.55
C VAL A 139 13.25 3.98 0.48
N THR A 140 14.25 4.83 0.25
CA THR A 140 15.36 5.06 1.18
C THR A 140 14.89 5.60 2.53
N VAL A 141 13.94 6.55 2.54
CA VAL A 141 13.33 7.09 3.77
C VAL A 141 12.36 6.09 4.40
N MET A 142 11.64 5.33 3.59
CA MET A 142 10.59 4.41 4.04
C MET A 142 11.13 3.26 4.91
N VAL A 143 12.22 2.60 4.50
CA VAL A 143 12.68 1.36 5.14
C VAL A 143 13.09 1.51 6.61
N PRO A 144 13.91 2.50 7.00
CA PRO A 144 14.28 2.71 8.41
C PRO A 144 13.07 2.97 9.32
N ASN A 145 11.96 3.48 8.76
CA ASN A 145 10.77 3.89 9.49
C ASN A 145 9.63 2.86 9.47
N SER A 146 9.81 1.65 8.96
CA SER A 146 8.71 0.68 8.91
C SER A 146 9.12 -0.77 9.08
N LEU A 147 10.24 -1.17 8.49
CA LEU A 147 10.62 -2.57 8.35
C LEU A 147 12.02 -2.87 8.92
N GLY A 148 12.53 -1.97 9.76
CA GLY A 148 13.91 -1.98 10.21
C GLY A 148 14.11 -2.34 11.68
N PRO A 149 15.38 -2.57 12.08
CA PRO A 149 15.87 -2.57 13.46
C PRO A 149 15.23 -1.54 14.39
N GLY A 150 14.96 -0.31 13.93
CA GLY A 150 14.34 0.73 14.75
C GLY A 150 12.98 0.31 15.35
N GLU A 151 12.06 -0.16 14.50
CA GLU A 151 10.74 -0.64 14.94
C GLU A 151 10.86 -1.81 15.93
N LEU A 152 11.73 -2.78 15.63
CA LEU A 152 11.94 -3.95 16.48
C LEU A 152 12.56 -3.57 17.83
N LEU A 153 13.51 -2.65 17.84
CA LEU A 153 14.15 -2.16 19.06
C LEU A 153 13.18 -1.40 19.96
N MET A 154 12.31 -0.56 19.38
CA MET A 154 11.29 0.17 20.16
C MET A 154 10.29 -0.77 20.82
N GLN A 155 9.88 -1.84 20.13
CA GLN A 155 8.89 -2.78 20.65
C GLN A 155 9.49 -3.85 21.57
N TYR A 156 10.71 -4.30 21.30
CA TYR A 156 11.26 -5.53 21.90
C TYR A 156 12.69 -5.40 22.41
N GLY A 157 13.41 -4.33 22.07
CA GLY A 157 14.78 -4.12 22.50
C GLY A 157 14.88 -3.88 24.01
N THR A 158 15.98 -4.31 24.62
CA THR A 158 16.29 -4.00 26.02
C THR A 158 16.57 -2.50 26.19
N ASP A 159 16.49 -1.97 27.41
CA ASP A 159 16.80 -0.55 27.67
C ASP A 159 18.21 -0.19 27.16
N ALA A 160 19.20 -1.05 27.42
CA ALA A 160 20.57 -0.86 26.94
C ALA A 160 20.65 -0.84 25.40
N GLN A 161 19.92 -1.71 24.71
CA GLN A 161 19.86 -1.70 23.25
C GLN A 161 19.16 -0.45 22.71
N GLN A 162 18.06 -0.01 23.34
CA GLN A 162 17.34 1.18 22.93
C GLN A 162 18.18 2.45 23.11
N ASP A 163 18.83 2.59 24.27
CA ASP A 163 19.73 3.70 24.61
C ASP A 163 20.91 3.77 23.64
N CYS A 164 21.43 2.60 23.26
CA CYS A 164 22.56 2.44 22.35
C CYS A 164 22.16 2.76 20.90
N TRP A 165 21.13 2.12 20.36
CA TRP A 165 20.89 2.08 18.91
C TRP A 165 19.92 3.14 18.42
N LEU A 166 18.83 3.44 19.15
CA LEU A 166 17.77 4.33 18.64
C LEU A 166 18.27 5.74 18.30
N PRO A 167 19.10 6.41 19.14
CA PRO A 167 19.61 7.75 18.80
C PRO A 167 20.52 7.76 17.56
N ARG A 168 21.29 6.69 17.37
CA ARG A 168 22.20 6.53 16.23
C ARG A 168 21.46 6.22 14.92
N LEU A 169 20.41 5.41 15.00
CA LEU A 169 19.50 5.16 13.89
C LEU A 169 18.75 6.43 13.50
N ALA A 170 18.28 7.21 14.50
CA ALA A 170 17.51 8.42 14.25
C ALA A 170 18.32 9.55 13.59
N SER A 171 19.59 9.70 13.98
CA SER A 171 20.53 10.63 13.36
C SER A 171 21.11 10.13 12.03
N GLY A 172 20.94 8.84 11.72
CA GLY A 172 21.52 8.19 10.55
C GLY A 172 23.04 8.04 10.62
N GLU A 173 23.63 8.12 11.81
CA GLU A 173 24.98 7.61 12.08
C GLU A 173 25.02 6.11 11.74
N GLU A 174 23.99 5.39 12.18
CA GLU A 174 23.76 4.01 11.82
C GLU A 174 22.68 3.92 10.73
N THR A 175 23.01 3.27 9.62
CA THR A 175 22.07 2.97 8.52
C THR A 175 21.66 1.51 8.61
N PRO A 176 20.40 1.20 8.97
CA PRO A 176 19.97 -0.17 9.14
C PRO A 176 19.57 -0.81 7.81
N CYS A 177 19.77 -2.13 7.70
CA CYS A 177 19.03 -2.96 6.75
C CYS A 177 18.36 -4.14 7.45
N PHE A 178 17.41 -4.78 6.76
CA PHE A 178 16.63 -5.89 7.33
C PHE A 178 16.75 -7.14 6.46
N ALA A 179 17.48 -8.13 6.98
CA ALA A 179 17.93 -9.30 6.27
C ALA A 179 17.05 -10.52 6.59
N LEU A 180 15.88 -10.59 5.92
CA LEU A 180 14.94 -11.71 6.03
C LEU A 180 15.02 -12.67 4.83
N THR A 181 14.90 -12.15 3.62
CA THR A 181 14.77 -12.93 2.38
C THR A 181 16.07 -13.62 1.98
N SER A 182 16.00 -14.93 1.71
CA SER A 182 17.10 -15.74 1.20
C SER A 182 16.79 -16.28 -0.22
N PRO A 183 17.77 -16.91 -0.91
CA PRO A 183 17.50 -17.65 -2.14
C PRO A 183 16.41 -18.72 -1.99
N GLU A 184 16.38 -19.40 -0.85
CA GLU A 184 15.50 -20.53 -0.53
C GLU A 184 14.14 -20.07 0.03
N ALA A 185 14.10 -18.93 0.74
CA ALA A 185 12.91 -18.46 1.44
C ALA A 185 12.54 -17.01 1.06
N GLY A 186 11.28 -16.82 0.63
CA GLY A 186 10.70 -15.53 0.29
C GLY A 186 9.30 -15.37 0.86
N SER A 187 8.28 -15.78 0.09
CA SER A 187 6.88 -15.83 0.57
C SER A 187 6.71 -16.73 1.80
N ASP A 188 7.40 -17.87 1.82
CA ASP A 188 7.50 -18.75 2.99
C ASP A 188 8.76 -18.41 3.79
N ALA A 189 8.71 -17.28 4.51
CA ALA A 189 9.86 -16.78 5.25
C ALA A 189 10.25 -17.67 6.44
N ALA A 190 9.32 -18.46 6.99
CA ALA A 190 9.61 -19.40 8.08
C ALA A 190 10.49 -20.59 7.63
N ALA A 191 10.52 -20.88 6.33
CA ALA A 191 11.38 -21.89 5.74
C ALA A 191 12.85 -21.47 5.56
N MET A 192 13.28 -20.33 6.13
CA MET A 192 14.67 -19.87 6.05
C MET A 192 15.68 -20.96 6.50
N VAL A 193 16.84 -20.93 5.87
CA VAL A 193 17.93 -21.91 6.10
C VAL A 193 19.14 -21.28 6.79
N ASP A 194 19.14 -19.95 6.94
CA ASP A 194 20.17 -19.21 7.66
C ASP A 194 20.17 -19.64 9.13
N ASP A 195 21.35 -19.94 9.67
CA ASP A 195 21.48 -20.60 10.97
C ASP A 195 22.42 -19.88 11.93
N GLY A 196 22.11 -20.02 13.21
CA GLY A 196 22.93 -19.59 14.33
C GLY A 196 23.12 -20.74 15.30
N VAL A 197 24.36 -20.95 15.74
CA VAL A 197 24.70 -21.97 16.74
C VAL A 197 25.26 -21.28 17.98
N ILE A 198 24.63 -21.54 19.14
CA ILE A 198 25.15 -21.08 20.43
C ILE A 198 26.53 -21.69 20.65
N CYS A 199 27.52 -20.85 20.94
CA CYS A 199 28.88 -21.30 21.22
C CYS A 199 29.64 -20.27 22.06
N LYS A 200 30.77 -20.68 22.62
CA LYS A 200 31.73 -19.74 23.22
C LYS A 200 32.67 -19.18 22.15
N GLY A 201 32.88 -17.87 22.16
CA GLY A 201 33.80 -17.17 21.26
C GLY A 201 34.50 -16.03 21.97
N GLU A 202 35.46 -15.39 21.30
CA GLU A 202 36.11 -14.19 21.81
C GLU A 202 35.34 -12.94 21.36
N HIS A 203 35.09 -12.03 22.30
CA HIS A 203 34.53 -10.71 22.05
C HIS A 203 35.25 -9.71 22.95
N GLU A 204 35.79 -8.63 22.38
CA GLU A 204 36.55 -7.61 23.12
C GLU A 204 37.70 -8.16 24.00
N GLY A 205 38.31 -9.27 23.59
CA GLY A 205 39.40 -9.93 24.31
C GLY A 205 38.95 -10.86 25.46
N GLU A 206 37.66 -11.02 25.67
CA GLU A 206 37.09 -11.95 26.65
C GLU A 206 36.36 -13.11 25.98
N LYS A 207 36.40 -14.29 26.63
CA LYS A 207 35.67 -15.47 26.15
C LYS A 207 34.23 -15.44 26.66
N VAL A 208 33.31 -15.08 25.79
CA VAL A 208 31.88 -14.91 26.11
C VAL A 208 31.02 -15.98 25.44
N LEU A 209 29.79 -16.14 25.93
CA LEU A 209 28.76 -16.91 25.24
C LEU A 209 28.14 -16.04 24.14
N GLY A 210 27.96 -16.62 22.96
CA GLY A 210 27.43 -15.92 21.80
C GLY A 210 26.91 -16.89 20.76
N ILE A 211 26.84 -16.42 19.53
CA ILE A 211 26.24 -17.13 18.40
C ILE A 211 27.22 -17.07 17.24
N ARG A 212 27.50 -18.24 16.64
CA ARG A 212 28.14 -18.30 15.32
C ARG A 212 27.06 -18.37 14.25
N LEU A 213 27.07 -17.40 13.35
CA LEU A 213 26.04 -17.17 12.34
C LEU A 213 26.57 -17.48 10.94
N ASN A 214 25.74 -18.13 10.13
CA ASN A 214 25.96 -18.31 8.69
C ASN A 214 24.68 -17.94 7.93
N TRP A 215 24.80 -17.07 6.93
CA TRP A 215 23.64 -16.63 6.15
C TRP A 215 23.98 -16.27 4.71
N ARG A 216 22.94 -16.29 3.87
CA ARG A 216 22.99 -15.76 2.52
C ARG A 216 21.66 -15.13 2.15
N LYS A 217 21.63 -13.80 2.11
CA LYS A 217 20.42 -13.01 1.92
C LYS A 217 20.47 -12.25 0.61
N ARG A 218 19.29 -12.01 0.03
CA ARG A 218 19.15 -11.30 -1.25
C ARG A 218 18.00 -10.30 -1.21
N TYR A 219 18.06 -9.32 -2.10
CA TYR A 219 17.07 -8.24 -2.22
C TYR A 219 16.93 -7.41 -0.95
N ILE A 220 18.03 -7.22 -0.21
CA ILE A 220 18.01 -6.48 1.04
C ILE A 220 18.21 -5.00 0.73
N THR A 221 17.16 -4.21 0.93
CA THR A 221 17.19 -2.77 0.77
C THR A 221 18.13 -2.15 1.81
N LEU A 222 18.89 -1.15 1.40
CA LEU A 222 19.98 -0.48 2.13
C LEU A 222 21.22 -1.34 2.43
N ALA A 223 21.21 -2.67 2.26
CA ALA A 223 22.36 -3.52 2.56
C ALA A 223 23.73 -3.02 2.03
N PRO A 224 23.86 -2.52 0.78
CA PRO A 224 25.15 -2.06 0.26
C PRO A 224 25.78 -0.89 1.03
N VAL A 225 24.96 -0.11 1.75
CA VAL A 225 25.37 1.08 2.50
C VAL A 225 25.01 0.97 3.99
N ALA A 226 24.54 -0.20 4.43
CA ALA A 226 24.15 -0.41 5.81
C ALA A 226 25.38 -0.47 6.71
N THR A 227 25.21 -0.05 7.95
CA THR A 227 26.21 -0.17 9.04
C THR A 227 25.81 -1.24 10.05
N VAL A 228 24.50 -1.55 10.13
CA VAL A 228 23.96 -2.61 10.98
C VAL A 228 22.88 -3.41 10.25
N ILE A 229 22.91 -4.74 10.44
CA ILE A 229 21.99 -5.70 9.83
C ILE A 229 21.05 -6.23 10.90
N GLY A 230 19.74 -6.04 10.75
CA GLY A 230 18.74 -6.82 11.46
C GLY A 230 18.57 -8.19 10.79
N LEU A 231 19.22 -9.21 11.33
CA LEU A 231 19.30 -10.55 10.74
C LEU A 231 18.30 -11.51 11.39
N ALA A 232 17.44 -12.12 10.58
CA ALA A 232 16.59 -13.24 11.00
C ALA A 232 17.21 -14.59 10.60
N PHE A 233 17.31 -15.51 11.56
CA PHE A 233 17.93 -16.83 11.42
C PHE A 233 17.28 -17.87 12.34
N LYS A 234 17.54 -19.15 12.10
CA LYS A 234 17.14 -20.26 13.00
C LYS A 234 18.24 -20.52 14.02
N LEU A 235 17.92 -20.40 15.30
CA LEU A 235 18.89 -20.58 16.37
C LEU A 235 18.88 -22.01 16.90
N ARG A 236 20.06 -22.57 17.17
CA ARG A 236 20.27 -23.89 17.75
C ARG A 236 21.29 -23.85 18.89
N ASP A 237 21.11 -24.73 19.87
CA ASP A 237 22.00 -24.93 21.01
C ASP A 237 22.35 -26.42 21.18
N PRO A 238 23.15 -27.00 20.28
CA PRO A 238 23.47 -28.44 20.29
C PRO A 238 24.29 -28.88 21.51
N GLU A 239 25.01 -27.94 22.13
CA GLU A 239 25.81 -28.19 23.33
C GLU A 239 25.02 -27.95 24.63
N GLY A 240 23.78 -27.48 24.54
CA GLY A 240 22.90 -27.22 25.69
C GLY A 240 23.44 -26.13 26.62
N LEU A 241 24.17 -25.15 26.09
CA LEU A 241 24.86 -24.11 26.88
C LEU A 241 23.88 -23.13 27.56
N LEU A 242 22.66 -23.00 27.04
CA LEU A 242 21.57 -22.22 27.65
C LEU A 242 20.55 -23.10 28.39
N GLY A 243 20.63 -24.42 28.24
CA GLY A 243 19.66 -25.39 28.78
C GLY A 243 18.29 -25.35 28.07
N GLY A 244 17.57 -26.47 28.00
CA GLY A 244 16.29 -26.57 27.28
C GLY A 244 16.39 -27.32 25.96
N ALA A 245 15.59 -26.93 24.95
CA ALA A 245 15.55 -27.58 23.64
C ALA A 245 16.75 -27.19 22.77
N GLU A 246 17.23 -28.12 21.95
CA GLU A 246 18.31 -27.85 20.97
C GLU A 246 17.85 -26.84 19.91
N ASP A 247 16.68 -27.05 19.30
CA ASP A 247 16.08 -26.10 18.37
C ASP A 247 15.39 -24.99 19.17
N ARG A 248 15.85 -23.75 18.96
CA ARG A 248 15.35 -22.57 19.66
C ARG A 248 14.37 -21.75 18.83
N GLY A 249 14.14 -22.11 17.56
CA GLY A 249 13.26 -21.38 16.66
C GLY A 249 13.89 -20.14 16.03
N ILE A 250 13.05 -19.34 15.37
CA ILE A 250 13.49 -18.14 14.64
C ILE A 250 13.83 -17.04 15.63
N THR A 251 15.01 -16.45 15.49
CA THR A 251 15.53 -15.37 16.34
C THR A 251 16.01 -14.22 15.45
N VAL A 252 16.01 -12.99 16.00
CA VAL A 252 16.50 -11.79 15.30
C VAL A 252 17.65 -11.18 16.09
N ALA A 253 18.76 -10.88 15.41
CA ALA A 253 19.91 -10.21 16.00
C ALA A 253 20.32 -8.96 15.20
N LEU A 254 20.99 -8.03 15.87
CA LEU A 254 21.68 -6.89 15.26
C LEU A 254 23.14 -7.24 15.04
N VAL A 255 23.56 -7.22 13.78
CA VAL A 255 24.92 -7.58 13.38
C VAL A 255 25.58 -6.36 12.72
N PRO A 256 26.57 -5.71 13.37
CA PRO A 256 27.39 -4.69 12.73
C PRO A 256 28.06 -5.21 11.45
N VAL A 257 28.09 -4.42 10.38
CA VAL A 257 28.60 -4.88 9.07
C VAL A 257 30.11 -5.09 9.03
N ASP A 258 30.84 -4.51 9.99
CA ASP A 258 32.28 -4.66 10.16
C ASP A 258 32.65 -5.90 10.99
N THR A 259 31.67 -6.65 11.49
CA THR A 259 31.90 -7.92 12.20
C THR A 259 32.66 -8.90 11.28
N PRO A 260 33.76 -9.53 11.73
CA PRO A 260 34.52 -10.46 10.92
C PRO A 260 33.65 -11.57 10.30
N GLY A 261 33.82 -11.78 8.99
CA GLY A 261 33.08 -12.78 8.21
C GLY A 261 31.83 -12.23 7.49
N VAL A 262 31.40 -10.99 7.76
CA VAL A 262 30.33 -10.31 7.02
C VAL A 262 30.82 -9.89 5.62
N VAL A 263 30.00 -10.12 4.61
CA VAL A 263 30.21 -9.66 3.23
C VAL A 263 29.04 -8.79 2.79
N THR A 264 29.34 -7.54 2.41
CA THR A 264 28.36 -6.55 1.92
C THR A 264 28.95 -5.65 0.82
N GLY A 265 28.16 -4.70 0.31
CA GLY A 265 28.58 -3.65 -0.65
C GLY A 265 28.21 -3.91 -2.10
N ARG A 266 27.87 -5.16 -2.47
CA ARG A 266 27.37 -5.47 -3.83
C ARG A 266 25.95 -4.96 -4.02
N ARG A 267 25.59 -4.58 -5.25
CA ARG A 267 24.26 -4.04 -5.57
C ARG A 267 23.45 -4.94 -6.52
N HIS A 268 22.15 -5.01 -6.27
CA HIS A 268 21.13 -5.39 -7.24
C HIS A 268 20.52 -4.12 -7.86
N VAL A 269 19.93 -4.24 -9.04
CA VAL A 269 19.25 -3.14 -9.74
C VAL A 269 17.77 -3.47 -9.91
N PRO A 270 16.88 -3.04 -8.98
CA PRO A 270 15.46 -3.38 -9.02
C PRO A 270 14.75 -2.56 -10.10
N CYS A 271 14.41 -3.18 -11.23
CA CYS A 271 13.66 -2.53 -12.32
C CYS A 271 14.24 -1.17 -12.79
N GLY A 272 15.57 -1.04 -12.77
CA GLY A 272 16.27 0.19 -13.16
C GLY A 272 16.19 1.33 -12.13
N GLN A 273 15.66 1.08 -10.93
CA GLN A 273 15.67 2.03 -9.81
C GLN A 273 17.04 2.09 -9.13
N ALA A 274 17.34 3.22 -8.49
CA ALA A 274 18.66 3.52 -7.93
C ALA A 274 18.72 3.45 -6.40
N PHE A 275 17.63 3.13 -5.69
CA PHE A 275 17.71 2.91 -4.25
C PHE A 275 18.68 1.76 -3.93
N GLN A 276 19.35 1.87 -2.79
CA GLN A 276 20.34 0.89 -2.36
C GLN A 276 19.66 -0.45 -2.11
N ASN A 277 20.07 -1.49 -2.82
CA ASN A 277 19.58 -2.85 -2.65
C ASN A 277 20.70 -3.81 -3.00
N GLY A 278 20.90 -4.86 -2.22
CA GLY A 278 22.01 -5.79 -2.42
C GLY A 278 21.84 -7.11 -1.69
N PRO A 279 22.75 -8.07 -1.93
CA PRO A 279 22.90 -9.22 -1.07
C PRO A 279 23.71 -8.87 0.19
N THR A 280 23.58 -9.71 1.21
CA THR A 280 24.48 -9.77 2.36
C THR A 280 24.72 -11.23 2.69
N GLU A 281 25.96 -11.57 2.99
CA GLU A 281 26.38 -12.94 3.33
C GLU A 281 27.22 -12.87 4.61
N GLY A 282 27.25 -13.98 5.35
CA GLY A 282 28.07 -14.12 6.54
C GLY A 282 28.56 -15.54 6.65
N HIS A 283 29.86 -15.69 6.94
CA HIS A 283 30.48 -16.99 7.16
C HIS A 283 31.18 -17.02 8.51
N ASP A 284 30.74 -17.92 9.39
CA ASP A 284 31.26 -18.09 10.75
C ASP A 284 31.36 -16.80 11.56
N VAL A 285 30.38 -15.91 11.37
CA VAL A 285 30.32 -14.61 12.05
C VAL A 285 29.95 -14.81 13.51
N PHE A 286 30.80 -14.36 14.43
CA PHE A 286 30.52 -14.46 15.86
C PHE A 286 29.93 -13.15 16.39
N VAL A 287 28.80 -13.23 17.10
CA VAL A 287 28.22 -12.11 17.85
C VAL A 287 27.91 -12.54 19.28
N PRO A 288 28.08 -11.65 20.28
CA PRO A 288 27.65 -11.90 21.66
C PRO A 288 26.12 -12.06 21.77
N LEU A 289 25.64 -12.66 22.86
CA LEU A 289 24.21 -12.90 23.07
C LEU A 289 23.36 -11.62 23.18
N ASP A 290 23.93 -10.51 23.61
CA ASP A 290 23.27 -9.21 23.67
C ASP A 290 23.03 -8.59 22.29
N ALA A 291 23.55 -9.19 21.21
CA ALA A 291 23.17 -8.88 19.84
C ALA A 291 21.74 -9.32 19.51
N ILE A 292 21.17 -10.29 20.24
CA ILE A 292 19.77 -10.71 20.07
C ILE A 292 18.85 -9.56 20.48
N ILE A 293 17.92 -9.15 19.61
CA ILE A 293 16.97 -8.08 19.94
C ILE A 293 16.09 -8.53 21.12
N GLY A 294 16.17 -7.79 22.22
CA GLY A 294 15.50 -8.11 23.47
C GLY A 294 16.21 -9.16 24.34
N GLY A 295 17.42 -9.57 23.97
CA GLY A 295 18.27 -10.48 24.75
C GLY A 295 17.81 -11.93 24.76
N GLU A 296 18.35 -12.69 25.71
CA GLU A 296 18.10 -14.14 25.84
C GLU A 296 16.61 -14.48 26.00
N GLU A 297 15.84 -13.62 26.68
CA GLU A 297 14.39 -13.80 26.90
C GLU A 297 13.56 -13.82 25.61
N ARG A 298 14.11 -13.32 24.51
CA ARG A 298 13.44 -13.22 23.20
C ARG A 298 13.89 -14.26 22.19
N ILE A 299 14.76 -15.18 22.59
CA ILE A 299 15.11 -16.35 21.78
C ILE A 299 13.83 -17.09 21.34
N GLY A 300 13.75 -17.40 20.05
CA GLY A 300 12.63 -18.13 19.44
C GLY A 300 11.38 -17.31 19.16
N GLN A 301 11.30 -16.06 19.64
CA GLN A 301 10.14 -15.17 19.42
C GLN A 301 10.28 -14.32 18.15
N GLY A 302 11.32 -14.57 17.34
CA GLY A 302 11.62 -13.77 16.15
C GLY A 302 10.48 -13.80 15.14
N TRP A 303 9.80 -14.93 14.94
CA TRP A 303 8.70 -15.00 13.97
C TRP A 303 7.54 -14.03 14.30
N MET A 304 7.10 -14.01 15.57
CA MET A 304 6.11 -13.06 16.07
C MET A 304 6.55 -11.61 15.85
N MET A 305 7.80 -11.28 16.18
CA MET A 305 8.37 -9.94 15.96
C MET A 305 8.32 -9.53 14.48
N LEU A 306 8.73 -10.43 13.58
CA LEU A 306 8.74 -10.19 12.14
C LEU A 306 7.32 -9.97 11.59
N MET A 307 6.32 -10.73 12.06
CA MET A 307 4.92 -10.56 11.65
C MET A 307 4.34 -9.23 12.11
N SER A 308 4.68 -8.80 13.33
CA SER A 308 4.29 -7.48 13.89
C SER A 308 4.85 -6.34 13.02
N ALA A 309 6.17 -6.34 12.75
CA ALA A 309 6.82 -5.29 11.97
C ALA A 309 6.31 -5.23 10.51
N LEU A 310 6.08 -6.38 9.87
CA LEU A 310 5.54 -6.45 8.51
C LEU A 310 4.12 -5.87 8.40
N ALA A 311 3.31 -5.91 9.47
CA ALA A 311 1.97 -5.34 9.45
C ALA A 311 2.01 -3.81 9.34
N ALA A 312 2.91 -3.15 10.08
CA ALA A 312 3.07 -1.69 10.06
C ALA A 312 3.50 -1.18 8.67
N GLY A 313 4.51 -1.80 8.05
CA GLY A 313 4.95 -1.46 6.69
C GLY A 313 3.83 -1.55 5.65
N ARG A 314 3.02 -2.62 5.70
CA ARG A 314 1.87 -2.81 4.81
C ARG A 314 0.78 -1.76 4.99
N GLY A 315 0.62 -1.21 6.19
CA GLY A 315 -0.42 -0.23 6.52
C GLY A 315 -0.06 1.21 6.13
N ILE A 316 1.24 1.53 6.12
CA ILE A 316 1.71 2.92 5.97
C ILE A 316 2.54 3.09 4.69
N SER A 317 3.60 2.31 4.54
CA SER A 317 4.69 2.55 3.57
C SER A 317 4.24 2.40 2.11
N LEU A 318 3.92 1.18 1.69
CA LEU A 318 3.47 0.92 0.30
C LEU A 318 2.13 1.56 -0.06
N PRO A 319 1.14 1.69 0.86
CA PRO A 319 -0.06 2.50 0.60
C PRO A 319 0.24 3.96 0.31
N SER A 320 1.22 4.56 1.01
CA SER A 320 1.65 5.94 0.76
C SER A 320 2.32 6.10 -0.60
N LEU A 321 3.20 5.16 -0.98
CA LEU A 321 3.81 5.10 -2.32
C LEU A 321 2.74 4.95 -3.42
N GLY A 322 1.77 4.07 -3.22
CA GLY A 322 0.67 3.87 -4.16
C GLY A 322 -0.22 5.11 -4.29
N ALA A 323 -0.56 5.77 -3.18
CA ALA A 323 -1.32 7.01 -3.16
C ALA A 323 -0.55 8.15 -3.86
N ALA A 324 0.76 8.25 -3.63
CA ALA A 324 1.64 9.22 -4.28
C ALA A 324 1.59 9.08 -5.79
N ALA A 325 1.80 7.87 -6.30
CA ALA A 325 1.78 7.56 -7.72
C ALA A 325 0.43 7.87 -8.39
N ILE A 326 -0.69 7.54 -7.72
CA ILE A 326 -2.03 7.82 -8.24
C ILE A 326 -2.32 9.32 -8.26
N ALA A 327 -2.02 10.04 -7.17
CA ALA A 327 -2.26 11.48 -7.07
C ALA A 327 -1.36 12.26 -8.03
N PHE A 328 -0.08 11.88 -8.15
CA PHE A 328 0.85 12.45 -9.12
C PHE A 328 0.39 12.21 -10.55
N GLY A 329 -0.02 10.98 -10.87
CA GLY A 329 -0.62 10.63 -12.16
C GLY A 329 -1.89 11.45 -12.44
N ALA A 330 -2.77 11.63 -11.46
CA ALA A 330 -3.98 12.44 -11.63
C ALA A 330 -3.67 13.93 -11.88
N ARG A 331 -2.74 14.53 -11.11
CA ARG A 331 -2.32 15.93 -11.26
C ARG A 331 -1.73 16.21 -12.64
N THR A 332 -0.69 15.45 -12.99
CA THR A 332 0.06 15.62 -14.24
C THR A 332 -0.77 15.25 -15.46
N THR A 333 -1.54 14.16 -15.41
CA THR A 333 -2.37 13.74 -16.55
C THR A 333 -3.54 14.70 -16.78
N GLY A 334 -4.16 15.21 -15.71
CA GLY A 334 -5.19 16.24 -15.81
C GLY A 334 -4.68 17.51 -16.48
N ALA A 335 -3.51 17.99 -16.05
CA ALA A 335 -2.85 19.14 -16.65
C ALA A 335 -2.46 18.87 -18.11
N TYR A 336 -1.78 17.75 -18.38
CA TYR A 336 -1.34 17.38 -19.73
C TYR A 336 -2.51 17.25 -20.71
N ALA A 337 -3.60 16.60 -20.28
CA ALA A 337 -4.77 16.42 -21.12
C ALA A 337 -5.48 17.74 -21.45
N ARG A 338 -5.37 18.74 -20.55
CA ARG A 338 -5.90 20.08 -20.77
C ARG A 338 -5.04 20.90 -21.74
N VAL A 339 -3.71 20.81 -21.63
CA VAL A 339 -2.78 21.61 -22.45
C VAL A 339 -2.56 21.01 -23.84
N ARG A 340 -2.50 19.67 -23.94
CA ARG A 340 -2.26 18.99 -25.21
C ARG A 340 -3.47 19.11 -26.11
N ARG A 341 -3.26 19.57 -27.35
CA ARG A 341 -4.29 19.65 -28.39
C ARG A 341 -4.07 18.63 -29.49
N GLN A 342 -5.17 18.04 -29.97
CA GLN A 342 -5.18 17.25 -31.19
C GLN A 342 -6.52 17.39 -31.89
N PHE A 343 -6.53 17.33 -33.23
CA PHE A 343 -7.75 17.59 -34.02
C PHE A 343 -8.44 18.93 -33.66
N GLY A 344 -7.65 19.96 -33.31
CA GLY A 344 -8.12 21.32 -33.03
C GLY A 344 -8.68 21.56 -31.62
N ILE A 345 -8.78 20.55 -30.75
CA ILE A 345 -9.33 20.68 -29.39
C ILE A 345 -8.38 20.09 -28.33
N PRO A 346 -8.51 20.48 -27.05
CA PRO A 346 -7.81 19.81 -25.95
C PRO A 346 -8.14 18.31 -25.92
N VAL A 347 -7.15 17.46 -25.65
CA VAL A 347 -7.37 16.01 -25.65
C VAL A 347 -8.28 15.55 -24.51
N SER A 348 -8.41 16.35 -23.45
CA SER A 348 -9.38 16.13 -22.36
C SER A 348 -10.84 16.13 -22.83
N LYS A 349 -11.15 16.69 -24.01
CA LYS A 349 -12.51 16.71 -24.57
C LYS A 349 -12.87 15.42 -25.32
N PHE A 350 -11.94 14.50 -25.55
CA PHE A 350 -12.25 13.18 -26.11
C PHE A 350 -12.71 12.23 -25.00
N GLU A 351 -13.88 11.61 -25.18
CA GLU A 351 -14.46 10.72 -24.15
C GLU A 351 -13.56 9.53 -23.79
N GLY A 352 -12.78 9.01 -24.74
CA GLY A 352 -11.80 7.95 -24.47
C GLY A 352 -10.70 8.37 -23.50
N VAL A 353 -10.25 9.63 -23.57
CA VAL A 353 -9.28 10.23 -22.62
C VAL A 353 -9.97 10.54 -21.30
N ALA A 354 -11.18 11.13 -21.35
CA ALA A 354 -11.96 11.44 -20.17
C ALA A 354 -12.31 10.19 -19.35
N ALA A 355 -12.51 9.03 -19.99
CA ALA A 355 -12.72 7.75 -19.30
C ALA A 355 -11.52 7.35 -18.43
N ARG A 356 -10.28 7.60 -18.90
CA ARG A 356 -9.06 7.35 -18.13
C ARG A 356 -8.89 8.38 -17.00
N LEU A 357 -9.13 9.66 -17.29
CA LEU A 357 -9.08 10.75 -16.30
C LEU A 357 -10.11 10.55 -15.17
N GLY A 358 -11.35 10.18 -15.50
CA GLY A 358 -12.39 9.93 -14.50
C GLY A 358 -12.03 8.76 -13.58
N ARG A 359 -11.39 7.70 -14.12
CA ARG A 359 -10.86 6.61 -13.29
C ARG A 359 -9.68 7.04 -12.44
N LEU A 360 -8.75 7.85 -12.98
CA LEU A 360 -7.65 8.44 -12.21
C LEU A 360 -8.18 9.24 -11.01
N ALA A 361 -9.16 10.12 -11.25
CA ALA A 361 -9.75 10.95 -10.21
C ALA A 361 -10.42 10.11 -9.12
N GLY A 362 -11.25 9.14 -9.51
CA GLY A 362 -11.92 8.25 -8.57
C GLY A 362 -10.95 7.38 -7.76
N LEU A 363 -9.93 6.82 -8.39
CA LEU A 363 -8.90 6.02 -7.69
C LEU A 363 -8.05 6.87 -6.74
N SER A 364 -7.75 8.11 -7.12
CA SER A 364 -7.02 9.06 -6.27
C SER A 364 -7.81 9.34 -4.99
N TYR A 365 -9.11 9.61 -5.11
CA TYR A 365 -9.97 9.83 -3.94
C TYR A 365 -10.08 8.56 -3.07
N GLN A 366 -10.31 7.40 -3.70
CA GLN A 366 -10.52 6.12 -3.01
C GLN A 366 -9.30 5.66 -2.20
N ILE A 367 -8.11 5.67 -2.81
CA ILE A 367 -6.90 5.18 -2.14
C ILE A 367 -6.42 6.14 -1.07
N ASP A 368 -6.52 7.45 -1.30
CA ASP A 368 -6.19 8.42 -0.27
C ASP A 368 -7.14 8.33 0.94
N ALA A 369 -8.45 8.11 0.69
CA ALA A 369 -9.41 7.85 1.75
C ALA A 369 -9.07 6.59 2.56
N GLY A 370 -8.75 5.49 1.89
CA GLY A 370 -8.34 4.23 2.54
C GLY A 370 -7.07 4.38 3.38
N ARG A 371 -6.07 5.11 2.87
CA ARG A 371 -4.82 5.41 3.57
C ARG A 371 -5.08 6.22 4.83
N ARG A 372 -5.85 7.31 4.74
CA ARG A 372 -6.23 8.15 5.90
C ARG A 372 -6.94 7.34 6.97
N LEU A 373 -7.95 6.55 6.60
CA LEU A 373 -8.67 5.71 7.56
C LEU A 373 -7.76 4.67 8.23
N THR A 374 -6.82 4.10 7.48
CA THR A 374 -5.84 3.15 8.03
C THR A 374 -4.91 3.83 9.03
N CYS A 375 -4.34 4.98 8.67
CA CYS A 375 -3.50 5.77 9.57
C CYS A 375 -4.25 6.16 10.85
N ALA A 376 -5.50 6.63 10.75
CA ALA A 376 -6.31 6.96 11.93
C ALA A 376 -6.50 5.77 12.88
N GLY A 377 -6.67 4.57 12.33
CA GLY A 377 -6.76 3.34 13.13
C GLY A 377 -5.43 2.95 13.79
N LEU A 378 -4.31 3.14 13.10
CA LEU A 378 -2.96 2.88 13.61
C LEU A 378 -2.56 3.90 14.70
N ASP A 379 -2.84 5.18 14.49
CA ASP A 379 -2.62 6.27 15.46
C ASP A 379 -3.46 6.09 16.74
N GLY A 380 -4.58 5.35 16.64
CA GLY A 380 -5.35 4.88 17.79
C GLY A 380 -4.70 3.73 18.59
N GLY A 381 -3.46 3.35 18.29
CA GLY A 381 -2.70 2.31 18.98
C GLY A 381 -3.02 0.87 18.58
N ARG A 382 -3.71 0.67 17.44
CA ARG A 382 -4.17 -0.67 16.99
C ARG A 382 -3.19 -1.32 16.02
N LYS A 383 -3.00 -2.64 16.13
CA LYS A 383 -2.19 -3.44 15.20
C LYS A 383 -3.02 -4.04 14.06
N LEU A 384 -3.31 -3.24 13.04
CA LEU A 384 -4.31 -3.59 12.01
C LEU A 384 -3.81 -4.52 10.89
N ALA A 385 -3.52 -5.79 11.18
CA ALA A 385 -2.90 -6.72 10.22
C ALA A 385 -3.72 -6.94 8.93
N VAL A 386 -5.03 -7.19 9.04
CA VAL A 386 -5.92 -7.47 7.88
C VAL A 386 -6.14 -6.22 7.05
N ILE A 387 -6.45 -5.09 7.69
CA ILE A 387 -6.66 -3.80 7.01
C ILE A 387 -5.36 -3.34 6.32
N SER A 388 -4.20 -3.51 6.96
CA SER A 388 -2.90 -3.22 6.35
C SER A 388 -2.65 -4.09 5.11
N ALA A 389 -3.02 -5.38 5.16
CA ALA A 389 -2.96 -6.26 3.99
C ALA A 389 -3.92 -5.82 2.85
N ILE A 390 -5.14 -5.37 3.19
CA ILE A 390 -6.09 -4.77 2.25
C ILE A 390 -5.44 -3.56 1.57
N MET A 391 -4.92 -2.62 2.35
CA MET A 391 -4.34 -1.40 1.82
C MET A 391 -3.11 -1.67 0.97
N LYS A 392 -2.17 -2.51 1.43
CA LYS A 392 -0.99 -2.87 0.63
C LYS A 392 -1.38 -3.44 -0.73
N ALA A 393 -2.28 -4.42 -0.76
CA ALA A 393 -2.68 -5.07 -2.01
C ALA A 393 -3.44 -4.11 -2.92
N HIS A 394 -4.46 -3.42 -2.41
CA HIS A 394 -5.36 -2.64 -3.23
C HIS A 394 -4.79 -1.27 -3.62
N ALA A 395 -3.96 -0.63 -2.80
CA ALA A 395 -3.26 0.59 -3.19
C ALA A 395 -2.27 0.30 -4.34
N THR A 396 -1.51 -0.78 -4.25
CA THR A 396 -0.50 -1.11 -5.29
C THR A 396 -1.13 -1.68 -6.58
N PHE A 397 -2.23 -2.44 -6.49
CA PHE A 397 -2.99 -2.83 -7.67
C PHE A 397 -3.62 -1.63 -8.40
N ARG A 398 -4.20 -0.68 -7.65
CA ARG A 398 -4.82 0.51 -8.23
C ARG A 398 -3.79 1.50 -8.73
N MET A 399 -2.62 1.59 -8.09
CA MET A 399 -1.45 2.29 -8.60
C MET A 399 -1.08 1.78 -10.00
N ARG A 400 -0.95 0.47 -10.20
CA ARG A 400 -0.66 -0.09 -11.54
C ARG A 400 -1.68 0.38 -12.58
N THR A 401 -2.97 0.33 -12.25
CA THR A 401 -4.02 0.79 -13.17
C THR A 401 -3.91 2.29 -13.45
N ALA A 402 -3.73 3.11 -12.42
CA ALA A 402 -3.62 4.56 -12.54
C ALA A 402 -2.40 4.98 -13.36
N VAL A 403 -1.23 4.41 -13.09
CA VAL A 403 -0.01 4.76 -13.83
C VAL A 403 -0.13 4.31 -15.28
N ASN A 404 -0.71 3.13 -15.56
CA ASN A 404 -0.99 2.72 -16.95
C ASN A 404 -1.93 3.71 -17.66
N ASP A 405 -2.97 4.20 -16.97
CA ASP A 405 -3.88 5.20 -17.54
C ASP A 405 -3.18 6.53 -17.82
N ALA A 406 -2.29 6.95 -16.91
CA ALA A 406 -1.48 8.14 -17.09
C ALA A 406 -0.57 8.01 -18.32
N MET A 407 0.10 6.86 -18.48
CA MET A 407 0.92 6.54 -19.65
C MET A 407 0.10 6.53 -20.94
N ASP A 408 -1.09 5.92 -20.93
CA ASP A 408 -1.99 5.87 -22.10
C ASP A 408 -2.37 7.28 -22.59
N VAL A 409 -2.67 8.20 -21.66
CA VAL A 409 -3.08 9.58 -22.00
C VAL A 409 -1.89 10.43 -22.46
N HIS A 410 -0.71 10.27 -21.85
CA HIS A 410 0.50 10.98 -22.27
C HIS A 410 1.07 10.43 -23.59
N SER A 411 0.85 9.15 -23.86
CA SER A 411 1.22 8.47 -25.10
C SER A 411 2.73 8.59 -25.38
N GLY A 412 3.11 9.06 -26.57
CA GLY A 412 4.50 9.21 -27.02
C GLY A 412 5.41 9.93 -26.01
N LYS A 413 4.89 10.92 -25.26
CA LYS A 413 5.72 11.70 -24.33
C LYS A 413 6.40 10.83 -23.26
N THR A 414 5.66 9.88 -22.70
CA THR A 414 6.13 9.14 -21.52
C THR A 414 6.73 7.79 -21.84
N VAL A 415 6.77 7.40 -23.11
CA VAL A 415 7.53 6.22 -23.58
C VAL A 415 8.96 6.57 -24.02
N ILE A 416 9.29 7.85 -24.16
CA ILE A 416 10.66 8.34 -24.40
C ILE A 416 11.30 8.62 -23.06
N ASP A 417 12.38 7.91 -22.73
CA ASP A 417 13.14 8.13 -21.49
C ASP A 417 13.97 9.43 -21.60
N GLY A 418 13.99 10.21 -20.53
CA GLY A 418 14.79 11.44 -20.40
C GLY A 418 14.27 12.32 -19.25
N PRO A 419 14.95 13.44 -18.95
CA PRO A 419 14.52 14.40 -17.92
C PRO A 419 13.07 14.88 -18.07
N LYS A 420 12.57 15.04 -19.30
CA LYS A 420 11.19 15.47 -19.61
C LYS A 420 10.11 14.44 -19.32
N ASN A 421 10.51 13.21 -18.98
CA ASN A 421 9.60 12.10 -18.69
C ASN A 421 9.47 11.85 -17.18
N TYR A 422 8.58 12.61 -16.56
CA TYR A 422 8.28 12.49 -15.13
C TYR A 422 7.46 11.22 -14.75
N LEU A 423 6.97 10.42 -15.70
CA LEU A 423 6.20 9.18 -15.42
C LEU A 423 6.99 7.89 -15.66
N GLY A 424 8.07 7.93 -16.44
CA GLY A 424 8.80 6.72 -16.88
C GLY A 424 9.39 5.91 -15.72
N ASN A 425 10.10 6.58 -14.80
CA ASN A 425 10.65 5.93 -13.60
C ASN A 425 9.56 5.33 -12.72
N LEU A 426 8.45 6.06 -12.53
CA LEU A 426 7.29 5.60 -11.78
C LEU A 426 6.68 4.32 -12.40
N TYR A 427 6.51 4.30 -13.73
CA TYR A 427 6.01 3.13 -14.45
C TYR A 427 6.92 1.91 -14.27
N ARG A 428 8.24 2.10 -14.41
CA ARG A 428 9.23 1.02 -14.21
C ARG A 428 9.21 0.45 -12.79
N ALA A 429 8.87 1.26 -11.78
CA ALA A 429 8.84 0.84 -10.39
C ALA A 429 7.57 0.02 -10.00
N ILE A 430 6.51 0.03 -10.81
CA ILE A 430 5.23 -0.64 -10.49
C ILE A 430 5.38 -2.10 -9.98
N PRO A 431 6.20 -2.96 -10.61
CA PRO A 431 6.30 -4.36 -10.19
C PRO A 431 6.85 -4.54 -8.77
N ILE A 432 7.65 -3.59 -8.27
CA ILE A 432 8.31 -3.66 -6.97
C ILE A 432 7.26 -3.67 -5.85
N GLY A 433 6.41 -2.64 -5.77
CA GLY A 433 5.41 -2.50 -4.70
C GLY A 433 4.38 -3.64 -4.65
N ILE A 434 4.16 -4.32 -5.78
CA ILE A 434 3.23 -5.46 -5.89
C ILE A 434 3.87 -6.76 -5.36
N THR A 435 5.21 -6.82 -5.35
CA THR A 435 5.99 -8.03 -5.05
C THR A 435 6.52 -8.04 -3.61
N VAL A 436 7.05 -6.91 -3.12
CA VAL A 436 7.70 -6.82 -1.80
C VAL A 436 6.69 -6.73 -0.65
N GLU A 437 7.16 -6.90 0.59
CA GLU A 437 6.35 -6.93 1.83
C GLU A 437 5.23 -7.99 1.83
N GLY A 438 5.47 -9.10 1.12
CA GLY A 438 4.50 -10.14 0.83
C GLY A 438 3.83 -9.89 -0.51
N ALA A 439 4.10 -10.76 -1.50
CA ALA A 439 3.55 -10.61 -2.83
C ALA A 439 2.01 -10.53 -2.78
N ASN A 440 1.41 -9.64 -3.58
CA ASN A 440 -0.04 -9.42 -3.52
C ASN A 440 -0.85 -10.71 -3.76
N ILE A 441 -0.29 -11.69 -4.48
CA ILE A 441 -0.90 -13.02 -4.66
C ILE A 441 -1.10 -13.70 -3.29
N LEU A 442 -0.04 -13.77 -2.48
CA LEU A 442 -0.09 -14.34 -1.13
C LEU A 442 -0.99 -13.50 -0.22
N THR A 443 -0.78 -12.18 -0.18
CA THR A 443 -1.55 -11.26 0.67
C THR A 443 -3.05 -11.38 0.39
N ARG A 444 -3.43 -11.37 -0.89
CA ARG A 444 -4.83 -11.45 -1.31
C ARG A 444 -5.45 -12.82 -1.04
N ASN A 445 -4.73 -13.92 -1.26
CA ASN A 445 -5.30 -15.26 -1.17
C ASN A 445 -5.32 -15.81 0.26
N LEU A 446 -4.30 -15.50 1.07
CA LEU A 446 -4.09 -16.11 2.40
C LEU A 446 -4.40 -15.15 3.57
N ILE A 447 -4.01 -13.88 3.46
CA ILE A 447 -4.09 -12.93 4.60
C ILE A 447 -5.47 -12.28 4.68
N ILE A 448 -5.88 -11.56 3.63
CA ILE A 448 -7.08 -10.69 3.67
C ILE A 448 -8.32 -11.45 4.12
N PHE A 449 -8.59 -12.61 3.51
CA PHE A 449 -9.76 -13.40 3.86
C PHE A 449 -9.43 -14.59 4.76
N GLY A 450 -8.33 -15.31 4.55
CA GLY A 450 -8.04 -16.50 5.35
C GLY A 450 -7.91 -16.17 6.84
N GLN A 451 -6.97 -15.28 7.18
CA GLN A 451 -6.81 -14.80 8.55
C GLN A 451 -7.95 -13.84 8.93
N GLY A 452 -8.39 -12.98 8.02
CA GLY A 452 -9.49 -12.04 8.25
C GLY A 452 -10.81 -12.71 8.66
N ALA A 453 -11.23 -13.78 7.96
CA ALA A 453 -12.47 -14.49 8.28
C ALA A 453 -12.38 -15.23 9.63
N ILE A 454 -11.21 -15.78 9.98
CA ILE A 454 -11.03 -16.43 11.29
C ILE A 454 -11.10 -15.40 12.42
N ARG A 455 -10.40 -14.26 12.28
CA ARG A 455 -10.31 -13.24 13.33
C ARG A 455 -11.55 -12.37 13.45
N CYS A 456 -12.15 -12.01 12.32
CA CYS A 456 -13.25 -11.04 12.29
C CYS A 456 -14.62 -11.70 12.48
N HIS A 457 -14.72 -13.03 12.34
CA HIS A 457 -15.97 -13.72 12.59
C HIS A 457 -16.24 -13.82 14.10
N PRO A 458 -17.41 -13.41 14.62
CA PRO A 458 -17.66 -13.27 16.07
C PRO A 458 -17.52 -14.54 16.91
N HIS A 459 -17.50 -15.71 16.28
CA HIS A 459 -17.56 -17.01 16.99
C HIS A 459 -16.54 -18.04 16.48
N LEU A 460 -15.89 -17.81 15.33
CA LEU A 460 -15.11 -18.87 14.66
C LEU A 460 -13.80 -19.16 15.39
N LEU A 461 -13.08 -18.12 15.83
CA LEU A 461 -11.86 -18.28 16.61
C LEU A 461 -12.15 -18.99 17.94
N ASP A 462 -13.23 -18.61 18.64
CA ASP A 462 -13.66 -19.25 19.87
C ASP A 462 -14.00 -20.74 19.68
N GLU A 463 -14.62 -21.10 18.56
CA GLU A 463 -14.87 -22.51 18.19
C GLU A 463 -13.56 -23.27 18.03
N MET A 464 -12.59 -22.71 17.28
CA MET A 464 -11.29 -23.36 17.04
C MET A 464 -10.50 -23.53 18.34
N LEU A 465 -10.42 -22.48 19.17
CA LEU A 465 -9.77 -22.54 20.48
C LEU A 465 -10.45 -23.54 21.42
N ALA A 466 -11.77 -23.68 21.34
CA ALA A 466 -12.51 -24.67 22.13
C ALA A 466 -12.21 -26.12 21.69
N LEU A 467 -11.83 -26.37 20.44
CA LEU A 467 -11.45 -27.70 19.97
C LEU A 467 -10.03 -28.10 20.42
N GLU A 468 -9.17 -27.12 20.67
CA GLU A 468 -7.79 -27.33 21.15
C GLU A 468 -7.69 -27.41 22.69
N GLU A 469 -8.77 -27.12 23.40
CA GLU A 469 -8.82 -27.16 24.87
C GLU A 469 -8.57 -28.58 25.40
N PRO A 470 -7.52 -28.81 26.22
CA PRO A 470 -7.19 -30.14 26.74
C PRO A 470 -8.28 -30.74 27.64
N ASP A 471 -8.98 -29.92 28.42
CA ASP A 471 -10.10 -30.40 29.23
C ASP A 471 -11.34 -30.62 28.37
N ARG A 472 -11.67 -31.89 28.12
CA ARG A 472 -12.79 -32.28 27.26
C ARG A 472 -14.14 -31.71 27.69
N LYS A 473 -14.36 -31.52 28.99
CA LYS A 473 -15.62 -30.99 29.50
C LYS A 473 -15.70 -29.49 29.26
N LEU A 474 -14.61 -28.77 29.53
CA LEU A 474 -14.49 -27.34 29.26
C LEU A 474 -14.55 -27.04 27.76
N ALA A 475 -13.88 -27.85 26.96
CA ALA A 475 -13.91 -27.82 25.50
C ALA A 475 -15.34 -27.92 24.96
N LEU A 476 -16.12 -28.89 25.45
CA LEU A 476 -17.53 -29.06 25.05
C LEU A 476 -18.41 -27.88 25.48
N GLU A 477 -18.20 -27.32 26.68
CA GLU A 477 -18.97 -26.17 27.17
C GLU A 477 -18.66 -24.89 26.37
N ARG A 478 -17.39 -24.62 26.08
CA ARG A 478 -16.96 -23.48 25.25
C ARG A 478 -17.43 -23.64 23.80
N PHE A 479 -17.28 -24.82 23.23
CA PHE A 479 -17.73 -25.12 21.87
C PHE A 479 -19.26 -25.02 21.74
N ASP A 480 -20.03 -25.49 22.73
CA ASP A 480 -21.51 -25.34 22.73
C ASP A 480 -21.92 -23.87 22.68
N LYS A 481 -21.28 -23.01 23.47
CA LYS A 481 -21.58 -21.58 23.48
C LYS A 481 -21.23 -20.92 22.14
N ALA A 482 -20.03 -21.17 21.63
CA ALA A 482 -19.53 -20.56 20.41
C ALA A 482 -20.33 -21.02 19.17
N PHE A 483 -20.51 -22.33 19.00
CA PHE A 483 -21.20 -22.92 17.85
C PHE A 483 -22.67 -22.48 17.75
N TRP A 484 -23.42 -22.50 18.85
CA TRP A 484 -24.82 -22.05 18.81
C TRP A 484 -24.93 -20.53 18.68
N GLY A 485 -23.93 -19.77 19.13
CA GLY A 485 -23.79 -18.35 18.81
C GLY A 485 -23.62 -18.12 17.31
N HIS A 486 -22.70 -18.84 16.68
CA HIS A 486 -22.47 -18.83 15.23
C HIS A 486 -23.73 -19.20 14.44
N VAL A 487 -24.44 -20.27 14.80
CA VAL A 487 -25.70 -20.64 14.14
C VAL A 487 -26.72 -19.50 14.23
N GLY A 488 -26.88 -18.91 15.42
CA GLY A 488 -27.77 -17.76 15.61
C GLY A 488 -27.37 -16.54 14.77
N HIS A 489 -26.07 -16.24 14.71
CA HIS A 489 -25.49 -15.18 13.89
C HIS A 489 -25.78 -15.40 12.40
N ALA A 490 -25.53 -16.60 11.89
CA ALA A 490 -25.77 -16.97 10.49
C ALA A 490 -27.24 -16.83 10.10
N PHE A 491 -28.19 -17.27 10.95
CA PHE A 491 -29.62 -17.11 10.69
C PHE A 491 -30.06 -15.64 10.69
N ALA A 492 -29.57 -14.85 11.66
CA ALA A 492 -29.86 -13.41 11.71
C ALA A 492 -29.33 -12.70 10.45
N ASN A 493 -28.14 -13.06 10.00
CA ASN A 493 -27.54 -12.48 8.81
C ASN A 493 -28.18 -12.98 7.51
N ALA A 494 -28.66 -14.21 7.44
CA ALA A 494 -29.50 -14.68 6.34
C ALA A 494 -30.78 -13.83 6.21
N GLY A 495 -31.46 -13.56 7.33
CA GLY A 495 -32.64 -12.69 7.37
C GLY A 495 -32.33 -11.25 6.96
N ARG A 496 -31.26 -10.67 7.53
CA ARG A 496 -30.79 -9.31 7.17
C ARG A 496 -30.40 -9.22 5.69
N ALA A 497 -29.64 -10.17 5.18
CA ALA A 497 -29.23 -10.22 3.78
C ALA A 497 -30.43 -10.34 2.85
N PHE A 498 -31.40 -11.20 3.17
CA PHE A 498 -32.64 -11.34 2.40
C PHE A 498 -33.39 -10.01 2.32
N VAL A 499 -33.75 -9.43 3.48
CA VAL A 499 -34.55 -8.21 3.55
C VAL A 499 -33.82 -7.03 2.90
N ARG A 500 -32.52 -6.86 3.16
CA ARG A 500 -31.73 -5.75 2.59
C ARG A 500 -31.52 -5.89 1.09
N ASN A 501 -31.33 -7.09 0.55
CA ASN A 501 -31.17 -7.26 -0.90
C ASN A 501 -32.47 -7.07 -1.66
N TRP A 502 -33.56 -7.68 -1.21
CA TRP A 502 -34.86 -7.60 -1.89
C TRP A 502 -35.55 -6.24 -1.72
N SER A 503 -35.20 -5.47 -0.68
CA SER A 503 -35.64 -4.06 -0.54
C SER A 503 -34.75 -3.04 -1.27
N GLY A 504 -33.70 -3.48 -1.98
CA GLY A 504 -32.74 -2.58 -2.61
C GLY A 504 -31.90 -1.76 -1.61
N GLY A 505 -31.75 -2.24 -0.38
CA GLY A 505 -30.99 -1.61 0.70
C GLY A 505 -31.79 -0.62 1.56
N ARG A 506 -33.08 -0.39 1.29
CA ARG A 506 -33.89 0.64 1.97
C ARG A 506 -33.94 0.50 3.50
N ILE A 507 -33.82 -0.74 4.02
CA ILE A 507 -33.91 -1.08 5.44
C ILE A 507 -32.52 -1.20 6.09
N GLY A 508 -31.44 -0.88 5.37
CA GLY A 508 -30.08 -0.88 5.93
C GLY A 508 -29.89 0.26 6.95
N PRO A 509 -29.04 0.06 7.99
CA PRO A 509 -28.68 1.11 8.94
C PRO A 509 -28.03 2.29 8.20
N VAL A 510 -28.36 3.50 8.64
CA VAL A 510 -27.80 4.76 8.13
C VAL A 510 -27.51 5.65 9.34
N PRO A 511 -26.33 6.29 9.40
CA PRO A 511 -26.06 7.22 10.48
C PRO A 511 -27.01 8.44 10.42
N PRO A 512 -27.37 9.03 11.57
CA PRO A 512 -28.16 10.25 11.60
C PRO A 512 -27.51 11.35 10.74
N GLY A 513 -28.32 12.08 9.99
CA GLY A 513 -27.84 13.23 9.20
C GLY A 513 -27.04 12.87 7.93
N ALA A 514 -26.97 11.61 7.49
CA ALA A 514 -26.23 11.19 6.28
C ALA A 514 -26.66 11.87 4.95
N GLY A 515 -27.78 12.59 4.92
CA GLY A 515 -28.20 13.43 3.79
C GLY A 515 -28.16 12.71 2.44
N ALA A 516 -27.51 13.34 1.45
CA ALA A 516 -27.42 12.86 0.07
C ALA A 516 -26.69 11.51 -0.08
N ILE A 517 -25.79 11.15 0.85
CA ILE A 517 -25.01 9.90 0.81
C ILE A 517 -25.66 8.75 1.60
N ALA A 518 -26.85 8.93 2.18
CA ALA A 518 -27.57 7.87 2.90
C ALA A 518 -27.74 6.58 2.08
N ARG A 519 -27.90 6.70 0.75
CA ARG A 519 -28.00 5.56 -0.17
C ARG A 519 -26.74 4.69 -0.18
N HIS A 520 -25.58 5.27 0.09
CA HIS A 520 -24.28 4.61 0.05
C HIS A 520 -24.04 3.79 1.32
N TYR A 521 -24.38 4.32 2.49
CA TYR A 521 -24.38 3.55 3.75
C TYR A 521 -25.28 2.30 3.65
N ARG A 522 -26.51 2.48 3.15
CA ARG A 522 -27.45 1.37 2.89
C ARG A 522 -26.87 0.31 1.98
N ARG A 523 -26.15 0.73 0.93
CA ARG A 523 -25.52 -0.16 -0.04
C ARG A 523 -24.40 -0.98 0.61
N VAL A 524 -23.54 -0.35 1.40
CA VAL A 524 -22.48 -1.07 2.14
C VAL A 524 -23.09 -2.04 3.13
N ALA A 525 -24.07 -1.63 3.94
CA ALA A 525 -24.70 -2.51 4.92
C ALA A 525 -25.43 -3.71 4.28
N ARG A 526 -25.95 -3.55 3.06
CA ARG A 526 -26.51 -4.65 2.26
C ARG A 526 -25.43 -5.65 1.85
N TYR A 527 -24.29 -5.16 1.35
CA TYR A 527 -23.19 -6.02 0.92
C TYR A 527 -22.45 -6.66 2.09
N ALA A 528 -22.29 -5.98 3.23
CA ALA A 528 -21.76 -6.56 4.46
C ALA A 528 -22.58 -7.76 4.93
N ALA A 529 -23.92 -7.64 4.98
CA ALA A 529 -24.80 -8.76 5.31
C ALA A 529 -24.65 -9.93 4.32
N SER A 530 -24.43 -9.61 3.04
CA SER A 530 -24.23 -10.60 1.98
C SER A 530 -22.87 -11.28 2.10
N LEU A 531 -21.82 -10.54 2.47
CA LEU A 531 -20.47 -11.05 2.70
C LEU A 531 -20.48 -12.02 3.87
N SER A 532 -21.07 -11.64 5.00
CA SER A 532 -21.21 -12.50 6.18
C SER A 532 -21.88 -13.82 5.81
N LEU A 533 -23.09 -13.78 5.22
CA LEU A 533 -23.82 -14.98 4.83
C LEU A 533 -23.03 -15.88 3.85
N VAL A 534 -22.43 -15.30 2.81
CA VAL A 534 -21.68 -16.09 1.81
C VAL A 534 -20.41 -16.67 2.43
N SER A 535 -19.79 -15.96 3.38
CA SER A 535 -18.63 -16.47 4.14
C SER A 535 -19.03 -17.64 5.03
N ASP A 536 -20.13 -17.53 5.78
CA ASP A 536 -20.65 -18.61 6.63
C ASP A 536 -20.98 -19.85 5.80
N LEU A 537 -21.64 -19.68 4.65
CA LEU A 537 -21.95 -20.79 3.75
C LEU A 537 -20.67 -21.40 3.14
N ALA A 538 -19.66 -20.59 2.82
CA ALA A 538 -18.38 -21.09 2.32
C ALA A 538 -17.65 -21.88 3.41
N LEU A 539 -17.57 -21.36 4.63
CA LEU A 539 -16.96 -22.03 5.79
C LEU A 539 -17.70 -23.32 6.13
N LEU A 540 -19.03 -23.29 6.20
CA LEU A 540 -19.86 -24.45 6.49
C LEU A 540 -19.67 -25.58 5.45
N THR A 541 -19.56 -25.23 4.18
CA THR A 541 -19.50 -26.23 3.09
C THR A 541 -18.09 -26.70 2.75
N LEU A 542 -17.07 -25.91 3.06
CA LEU A 542 -15.67 -26.23 2.73
C LEU A 542 -14.81 -26.57 3.95
N GLY A 543 -15.21 -26.17 5.15
CA GLY A 543 -14.44 -26.32 6.38
C GLY A 543 -12.99 -25.84 6.21
N GLY A 544 -12.03 -26.59 6.75
CA GLY A 544 -10.59 -26.34 6.54
C GLY A 544 -10.13 -26.41 5.08
N GLY A 545 -10.93 -26.98 4.18
CA GLY A 545 -10.68 -26.99 2.74
C GLY A 545 -10.75 -25.60 2.10
N LEU A 546 -11.36 -24.60 2.75
CA LEU A 546 -11.44 -23.23 2.25
C LEU A 546 -10.06 -22.59 2.06
N LYS A 547 -9.11 -22.88 2.96
CA LYS A 547 -7.70 -22.45 2.86
C LYS A 547 -7.05 -22.92 1.55
N ARG A 548 -7.39 -24.12 1.07
CA ARG A 548 -6.90 -24.68 -0.21
C ARG A 548 -7.67 -24.16 -1.42
N LYS A 549 -8.83 -23.54 -1.23
CA LYS A 549 -9.65 -22.93 -2.30
C LYS A 549 -9.33 -21.45 -2.43
N GLU A 550 -8.05 -21.14 -2.68
CA GLU A 550 -7.51 -19.78 -2.74
C GLU A 550 -8.34 -18.84 -3.63
N MET A 551 -8.84 -19.30 -4.78
CA MET A 551 -9.68 -18.46 -5.64
C MET A 551 -11.00 -18.01 -5.01
N ILE A 552 -11.62 -18.84 -4.15
CA ILE A 552 -12.86 -18.48 -3.45
C ILE A 552 -12.53 -17.53 -2.30
N SER A 553 -11.56 -17.91 -1.46
CA SER A 553 -11.04 -17.08 -0.36
C SER A 553 -10.69 -15.68 -0.84
N ALA A 554 -9.90 -15.59 -1.92
CA ALA A 554 -9.43 -14.32 -2.45
C ALA A 554 -10.54 -13.45 -3.05
N ARG A 555 -11.60 -14.05 -3.63
CA ARG A 555 -12.76 -13.28 -4.11
C ARG A 555 -13.60 -12.74 -2.97
N LEU A 556 -13.72 -13.47 -1.85
CA LEU A 556 -14.36 -12.96 -0.64
C LEU A 556 -13.51 -11.88 0.02
N GLY A 557 -12.19 -12.03 -0.01
CA GLY A 557 -11.23 -11.00 0.38
C GLY A 557 -11.38 -9.73 -0.45
N ASP A 558 -11.51 -9.86 -1.77
CA ASP A 558 -11.81 -8.70 -2.63
C ASP A 558 -13.11 -7.99 -2.21
N VAL A 559 -14.17 -8.73 -1.85
CA VAL A 559 -15.42 -8.12 -1.38
C VAL A 559 -15.19 -7.34 -0.09
N LEU A 560 -14.51 -7.93 0.90
CA LEU A 560 -14.16 -7.25 2.15
C LEU A 560 -13.36 -5.97 1.88
N SER A 561 -12.31 -6.07 1.05
CA SER A 561 -11.47 -4.95 0.67
C SER A 561 -12.25 -3.81 0.03
N GLU A 562 -13.17 -4.12 -0.90
CA GLU A 562 -14.00 -3.09 -1.53
C GLU A 562 -14.96 -2.45 -0.53
N LEU A 563 -15.52 -3.20 0.42
CA LEU A 563 -16.35 -2.62 1.48
C LEU A 563 -15.53 -1.67 2.37
N TYR A 564 -14.32 -2.07 2.76
CA TYR A 564 -13.40 -1.21 3.50
C TYR A 564 -13.12 0.10 2.76
N LEU A 565 -12.75 0.03 1.48
CA LEU A 565 -12.48 1.21 0.65
C LEU A 565 -13.72 2.08 0.44
N MET A 566 -14.90 1.48 0.25
CA MET A 566 -16.17 2.23 0.15
C MET A 566 -16.48 2.97 1.45
N THR A 567 -16.25 2.35 2.61
CA THR A 567 -16.44 3.02 3.91
C THR A 567 -15.41 4.11 4.18
N ALA A 568 -14.16 3.92 3.73
CA ALA A 568 -13.13 4.94 3.82
C ALA A 568 -13.50 6.19 3.02
N VAL A 569 -14.04 6.02 1.80
CA VAL A 569 -14.56 7.11 0.97
C VAL A 569 -15.67 7.90 1.69
N LEU A 570 -16.59 7.20 2.36
CA LEU A 570 -17.65 7.85 3.14
C LEU A 570 -17.07 8.59 4.35
N LYS A 571 -16.12 7.98 5.07
CA LYS A 571 -15.46 8.61 6.22
C LYS A 571 -14.68 9.87 5.81
N ARG A 572 -13.90 9.83 4.73
CA ARG A 572 -13.20 11.00 4.20
C ARG A 572 -14.17 12.13 3.86
N PHE A 573 -15.28 11.81 3.20
CA PHE A 573 -16.29 12.82 2.85
C PHE A 573 -16.90 13.48 4.09
N GLU A 574 -17.16 12.71 5.15
CA GLU A 574 -17.63 13.24 6.44
C GLU A 574 -16.56 14.11 7.12
N ASP A 575 -15.31 13.62 7.20
CA ASP A 575 -14.18 14.29 7.87
C ASP A 575 -13.79 15.62 7.21
N GLU A 576 -13.90 15.70 5.88
CA GLU A 576 -13.62 16.93 5.12
C GLU A 576 -14.82 17.89 5.09
N GLY A 577 -15.89 17.62 5.85
CA GLY A 577 -17.03 18.52 5.98
C GLY A 577 -18.03 18.44 4.82
N ARG A 578 -18.13 17.30 4.15
CA ARG A 578 -19.11 16.99 3.08
C ARG A 578 -19.04 17.95 1.89
N GLN A 579 -17.85 18.13 1.36
CA GLN A 579 -17.57 19.00 0.22
C GLN A 579 -18.46 18.65 -0.97
N GLU A 580 -19.38 19.54 -1.36
CA GLU A 580 -20.36 19.27 -2.42
C GLU A 580 -19.69 18.91 -3.76
N ALA A 581 -18.56 19.57 -4.07
CA ALA A 581 -17.78 19.30 -5.27
C ALA A 581 -17.23 17.85 -5.36
N ASP A 582 -17.09 17.16 -4.22
CA ASP A 582 -16.49 15.83 -4.15
C ASP A 582 -17.54 14.72 -4.24
N ILE A 583 -18.84 15.05 -4.25
CA ILE A 583 -19.93 14.06 -4.29
C ILE A 583 -19.84 13.15 -5.53
N VAL A 584 -19.36 13.68 -6.65
CA VAL A 584 -19.19 12.91 -7.88
C VAL A 584 -18.08 11.85 -7.76
N LEU A 585 -17.01 12.17 -7.02
CA LEU A 585 -15.94 11.22 -6.71
C LEU A 585 -16.47 10.12 -5.78
N VAL A 586 -17.27 10.49 -4.78
CA VAL A 586 -17.96 9.53 -3.89
C VAL A 586 -18.86 8.61 -4.72
N ASP A 587 -19.71 9.17 -5.57
CA ASP A 587 -20.61 8.39 -6.43
C ASP A 587 -19.85 7.45 -7.36
N TRP A 588 -18.76 7.91 -7.96
CA TRP A 588 -17.87 7.08 -8.78
C TRP A 588 -17.31 5.91 -8.00
N CYS A 589 -16.75 6.16 -6.81
CA CYS A 589 -16.15 5.14 -5.95
C CYS A 589 -17.20 4.10 -5.52
N MET A 590 -18.39 4.58 -5.14
CA MET A 590 -19.49 3.74 -4.67
C MET A 590 -20.11 2.90 -5.80
N ALA A 591 -20.11 3.39 -7.04
CA ALA A 591 -20.56 2.65 -8.22
C ALA A 591 -19.53 1.61 -8.67
N SER A 592 -18.25 1.98 -8.68
CA SER A 592 -17.13 1.11 -9.01
C SER A 592 -17.00 -0.06 -8.02
N GLY A 593 -17.02 0.24 -6.71
CA GLY A 593 -16.98 -0.77 -5.65
C GLY A 593 -18.18 -1.72 -5.70
N ALA A 594 -19.38 -1.20 -5.96
CA ALA A 594 -20.58 -2.02 -6.13
C ALA A 594 -20.47 -3.02 -7.29
N ALA A 595 -19.94 -2.57 -8.44
CA ALA A 595 -19.73 -3.43 -9.60
C ALA A 595 -18.72 -4.54 -9.30
N MET A 596 -17.63 -4.21 -8.59
CA MET A 596 -16.64 -5.20 -8.17
C MET A 596 -17.24 -6.20 -7.19
N VAL A 597 -17.92 -5.75 -6.14
CA VAL A 597 -18.54 -6.62 -5.12
C VAL A 597 -19.52 -7.60 -5.76
N GLU A 598 -20.44 -7.12 -6.60
CA GLU A 598 -21.43 -8.00 -7.25
C GLU A 598 -20.78 -8.98 -8.24
N LYS A 599 -19.75 -8.54 -8.97
CA LYS A 599 -18.95 -9.44 -9.83
C LYS A 599 -18.30 -10.55 -9.00
N ARG A 600 -17.67 -10.22 -7.86
CA ARG A 600 -17.00 -11.21 -7.00
C ARG A 600 -17.99 -12.17 -6.36
N PHE A 601 -19.14 -11.70 -5.88
CA PHE A 601 -20.20 -12.60 -5.41
C PHE A 601 -20.67 -13.56 -6.51
N ALA A 602 -20.93 -13.07 -7.72
CA ALA A 602 -21.33 -13.94 -8.83
C ALA A 602 -20.25 -15.00 -9.15
N GLU A 603 -18.98 -14.62 -9.12
CA GLU A 603 -17.86 -15.54 -9.31
C GLU A 603 -17.71 -16.58 -8.19
N VAL A 604 -17.90 -16.19 -6.92
CA VAL A 604 -17.90 -17.10 -5.77
C VAL A 604 -19.04 -18.10 -5.90
N LEU A 605 -20.28 -17.63 -6.10
CA LEU A 605 -21.45 -18.49 -6.17
C LEU A 605 -21.47 -19.39 -7.41
N ARG A 606 -20.82 -19.00 -8.50
CA ARG A 606 -20.59 -19.87 -9.66
C ARG A 606 -19.63 -21.02 -9.35
N ASN A 607 -18.65 -20.79 -8.48
CA ASN A 607 -17.55 -21.72 -8.23
C ASN A 607 -17.63 -22.43 -6.87
N LEU A 608 -18.59 -22.09 -6.01
CA LEU A 608 -18.80 -22.76 -4.74
C LEU A 608 -19.14 -24.25 -4.99
N PRO A 609 -18.37 -25.23 -4.46
CA PRO A 609 -18.60 -26.65 -4.76
C PRO A 609 -19.98 -27.13 -4.37
N SER A 610 -20.48 -26.72 -3.19
CA SER A 610 -21.85 -26.99 -2.76
C SER A 610 -22.85 -26.17 -3.59
N ARG A 611 -23.43 -26.80 -4.61
CA ARG A 611 -24.46 -26.19 -5.47
C ARG A 611 -25.73 -25.80 -4.68
N PRO A 612 -26.23 -26.60 -3.73
CA PRO A 612 -27.36 -26.19 -2.90
C PRO A 612 -27.10 -24.92 -2.10
N ALA A 613 -25.93 -24.81 -1.46
CA ALA A 613 -25.54 -23.60 -0.74
C ALA A 613 -25.41 -22.39 -1.68
N ALA A 614 -24.86 -22.61 -2.88
CA ALA A 614 -24.78 -21.57 -3.89
C ALA A 614 -26.16 -21.07 -4.34
N TRP A 615 -27.11 -21.97 -4.57
CA TRP A 615 -28.49 -21.61 -4.95
C TRP A 615 -29.21 -20.87 -3.83
N LEU A 616 -29.08 -21.34 -2.59
CA LEU A 616 -29.62 -20.65 -1.42
C LEU A 616 -29.06 -19.22 -1.33
N ALA A 617 -27.74 -19.07 -1.39
CA ALA A 617 -27.10 -17.75 -1.35
C ALA A 617 -27.59 -16.85 -2.50
N ARG A 618 -27.71 -17.37 -3.73
CA ARG A 618 -28.22 -16.58 -4.88
C ARG A 618 -29.62 -16.03 -4.63
N ILE A 619 -30.51 -16.84 -4.07
CA ILE A 619 -31.88 -16.41 -3.73
C ILE A 619 -31.82 -15.35 -2.63
N VAL A 620 -31.07 -15.61 -1.56
CA VAL A 620 -31.03 -14.73 -0.39
C VAL A 620 -30.41 -13.37 -0.73
N ILE A 621 -29.26 -13.34 -1.38
CA ILE A 621 -28.58 -12.09 -1.72
C ILE A 621 -29.05 -11.50 -3.06
N GLY A 622 -29.99 -12.14 -3.75
CA GLY A 622 -30.52 -11.70 -5.04
C GLY A 622 -29.50 -11.67 -6.19
N SER A 623 -28.39 -12.42 -6.07
CA SER A 623 -27.28 -12.43 -7.02
C SER A 623 -27.49 -13.45 -8.15
N PHE A 624 -28.41 -13.14 -9.08
CA PHE A 624 -28.58 -13.90 -10.33
C PHE A 624 -27.60 -13.49 -11.44
N GLY A 625 -26.66 -12.61 -11.12
CA GLY A 625 -25.65 -12.01 -12.00
C GLY A 625 -25.16 -10.69 -11.41
N ALA A 626 -24.08 -10.11 -11.95
CA ALA A 626 -23.63 -8.77 -11.56
C ALA A 626 -24.56 -7.72 -12.19
N ARG A 627 -25.33 -6.99 -11.37
CA ARG A 627 -26.31 -5.99 -11.83
C ARG A 627 -25.72 -4.59 -11.85
N ALA A 628 -24.86 -4.27 -10.88
CA ALA A 628 -24.11 -3.03 -10.83
C ALA A 628 -23.14 -2.94 -12.04
N ARG A 629 -23.30 -1.89 -12.85
CA ARG A 629 -22.54 -1.69 -14.11
C ARG A 629 -21.28 -0.84 -13.95
N GLY A 630 -21.05 -0.28 -12.76
CA GLY A 630 -20.00 0.71 -12.53
C GLY A 630 -20.54 2.13 -12.64
N PRO A 631 -19.65 3.13 -12.60
CA PRO A 631 -20.02 4.53 -12.83
C PRO A 631 -20.54 4.73 -14.25
N ASP A 632 -21.53 5.60 -14.42
CA ASP A 632 -22.03 5.99 -15.74
C ASP A 632 -21.16 7.05 -16.40
N ASP A 633 -21.33 7.24 -17.71
CA ASP A 633 -20.48 8.15 -18.50
C ASP A 633 -20.57 9.59 -17.98
N ALA A 634 -21.74 10.05 -17.51
CA ALA A 634 -21.91 11.39 -16.94
C ALA A 634 -21.06 11.58 -15.68
N THR A 635 -21.07 10.60 -14.76
CA THR A 635 -20.22 10.60 -13.56
C THR A 635 -18.75 10.57 -13.95
N VAL A 636 -18.37 9.75 -14.94
CA VAL A 636 -16.99 9.64 -15.42
C VAL A 636 -16.49 10.97 -16.01
N LEU A 637 -17.29 11.62 -16.86
CA LEU A 637 -16.96 12.92 -17.45
C LEU A 637 -16.85 14.02 -16.40
N ALA A 638 -17.75 14.04 -15.41
CA ALA A 638 -17.69 15.01 -14.31
C ALA A 638 -16.47 14.79 -13.41
N CYS A 639 -16.08 13.55 -13.10
CA CYS A 639 -14.82 13.25 -12.42
C CYS A 639 -13.60 13.71 -13.23
N ALA A 640 -13.61 13.51 -14.55
CA ALA A 640 -12.51 13.95 -15.43
C ALA A 640 -12.38 15.48 -15.44
N ALA A 641 -13.50 16.21 -15.44
CA ALA A 641 -13.52 17.66 -15.41
C ALA A 641 -12.76 18.22 -14.19
N LEU A 642 -12.94 17.60 -13.01
CA LEU A 642 -12.24 17.99 -11.77
C LEU A 642 -10.71 18.01 -11.90
N LEU A 643 -10.12 17.19 -12.78
CA LEU A 643 -8.67 17.16 -12.99
C LEU A 643 -8.17 18.19 -14.01
N THR A 644 -9.05 18.65 -14.90
CA THR A 644 -8.70 19.46 -16.08
C THR A 644 -9.05 20.93 -15.92
N GLU A 645 -9.68 21.30 -14.82
CA GLU A 645 -10.08 22.66 -14.47
C GLU A 645 -9.54 23.04 -13.09
N PRO A 646 -9.06 24.29 -12.88
CA PRO A 646 -8.68 24.75 -11.54
C PRO A 646 -9.89 24.73 -10.62
N SER A 647 -9.79 23.99 -9.51
CA SER A 647 -10.86 23.89 -8.53
C SER A 647 -10.31 23.48 -7.17
N ALA A 648 -11.02 23.82 -6.10
CA ALA A 648 -10.66 23.36 -4.76
C ALA A 648 -10.69 21.82 -4.66
N ALA A 649 -11.55 21.15 -5.44
CA ALA A 649 -11.58 19.69 -5.55
C ALA A 649 -10.30 19.13 -6.19
N ARG A 650 -9.77 19.75 -7.25
CA ARG A 650 -8.47 19.39 -7.85
C ARG A 650 -7.35 19.47 -6.80
N GLU A 651 -7.31 20.56 -6.04
CA GLU A 651 -6.31 20.78 -5.01
C GLU A 651 -6.43 19.78 -3.85
N ARG A 652 -7.64 19.49 -3.35
CA ARG A 652 -7.84 18.45 -2.31
C ARG A 652 -7.48 17.05 -2.79
N LEU A 653 -7.81 16.73 -4.05
CA LEU A 653 -7.57 15.41 -4.63
C LEU A 653 -6.08 15.13 -4.82
N THR A 654 -5.32 16.18 -5.15
CA THR A 654 -3.88 16.11 -5.43
C THR A 654 -3.02 16.74 -4.34
N ALA A 655 -3.62 17.02 -3.17
CA ALA A 655 -2.95 17.65 -2.04
C ALA A 655 -1.65 16.91 -1.72
N GLY A 656 -0.56 17.61 -1.44
CA GLY A 656 0.74 17.02 -1.09
C GLY A 656 1.53 16.38 -2.24
N VAL A 657 1.06 16.50 -3.48
CA VAL A 657 1.90 16.28 -4.67
C VAL A 657 2.91 17.43 -4.78
N TYR A 658 4.20 17.10 -4.92
CA TYR A 658 5.22 18.10 -5.22
C TYR A 658 5.12 18.50 -6.70
N CYS A 659 4.81 19.77 -6.97
CA CYS A 659 4.58 20.28 -8.33
C CYS A 659 5.81 20.97 -8.93
N GLY A 660 7.01 20.64 -8.45
CA GLY A 660 8.27 21.19 -8.94
C GLY A 660 8.56 22.62 -8.46
N ALA A 661 9.81 23.03 -8.65
CA ALA A 661 10.29 24.40 -8.47
C ALA A 661 11.34 24.70 -9.55
N GLY A 662 11.48 25.97 -9.97
CA GLY A 662 12.43 26.34 -11.03
C GLY A 662 12.14 25.64 -12.36
N GLY A 663 13.19 25.18 -13.06
CA GLY A 663 13.11 24.48 -14.35
C GLY A 663 12.71 23.00 -14.28
N ASP A 664 11.92 22.61 -13.28
CA ASP A 664 11.38 21.26 -13.18
C ASP A 664 10.23 21.04 -14.19
N GLU A 665 10.20 19.87 -14.82
CA GLU A 665 9.27 19.55 -15.91
C GLU A 665 7.80 19.51 -15.47
N VAL A 666 7.53 19.16 -14.21
CA VAL A 666 6.17 19.24 -13.64
C VAL A 666 5.77 20.69 -13.42
N LYS A 667 6.72 21.55 -13.04
CA LYS A 667 6.46 23.00 -12.91
C LYS A 667 6.20 23.65 -14.26
N THR A 668 6.93 23.27 -15.30
CA THR A 668 6.66 23.69 -16.69
C THR A 668 5.25 23.29 -17.12
N LEU A 669 4.84 22.06 -16.81
CA LEU A 669 3.48 21.58 -17.10
C LEU A 669 2.38 22.37 -16.37
N GLU A 670 2.54 22.62 -15.06
CA GLU A 670 1.55 23.40 -14.29
C GLU A 670 1.49 24.85 -14.77
N THR A 671 2.62 25.45 -15.16
CA THR A 671 2.65 26.80 -15.72
C THR A 671 1.92 26.86 -17.06
N ALA A 672 2.14 25.87 -17.94
CA ALA A 672 1.40 25.75 -19.19
C ALA A 672 -0.11 25.55 -18.96
N PHE A 673 -0.48 24.78 -17.93
CA PHE A 673 -1.87 24.58 -17.54
C PHE A 673 -2.55 25.89 -17.16
N ASP A 674 -1.93 26.69 -16.29
CA ASP A 674 -2.47 27.98 -15.86
C ASP A 674 -2.63 28.95 -17.04
N LEU A 675 -1.61 29.06 -17.90
CA LEU A 675 -1.64 29.90 -19.11
C LEU A 675 -2.72 29.45 -20.10
N VAL A 676 -2.91 28.15 -20.29
CA VAL A 676 -3.96 27.61 -21.18
C VAL A 676 -5.36 27.88 -20.63
N VAL A 677 -5.56 27.77 -19.32
CA VAL A 677 -6.84 28.12 -18.69
C VAL A 677 -7.11 29.61 -18.83
N GLU A 678 -6.13 30.46 -18.55
CA GLU A 678 -6.27 31.91 -18.65
C GLU A 678 -6.58 32.38 -20.08
N THR A 679 -5.92 31.77 -21.09
CA THR A 679 -6.06 32.18 -22.49
C THR A 679 -7.24 31.52 -23.23
N GLU A 680 -8.03 30.65 -22.58
CA GLU A 680 -9.16 29.96 -23.22
C GLU A 680 -10.22 30.90 -23.83
N PRO A 681 -10.65 32.00 -23.16
CA PRO A 681 -11.60 32.95 -23.75
C PRO A 681 -11.07 33.59 -25.04
N LEU A 682 -9.76 33.84 -25.13
CA LEU A 682 -9.12 34.39 -26.31
C LEU A 682 -9.15 33.39 -27.47
N ARG A 683 -8.86 32.11 -27.20
CA ARG A 683 -8.96 31.04 -28.20
C ARG A 683 -10.39 30.85 -28.70
N LYS A 684 -11.39 31.01 -27.82
CA LYS A 684 -12.80 30.95 -28.23
C LYS A 684 -13.15 32.08 -29.22
N ARG A 685 -12.71 33.32 -28.94
CA ARG A 685 -12.85 34.45 -29.87
C ARG A 685 -12.19 34.19 -31.22
N MET A 686 -10.97 33.63 -31.23
CA MET A 686 -10.29 33.25 -32.47
C MET A 686 -11.06 32.19 -33.26
N ALA A 687 -11.59 31.17 -32.59
CA ALA A 687 -12.39 30.12 -33.23
C ALA A 687 -13.68 30.67 -33.84
N GLU A 688 -14.39 31.55 -33.13
CA GLU A 688 -15.58 32.25 -33.63
C GLU A 688 -15.27 33.15 -34.84
N ALA A 689 -14.12 33.83 -34.82
CA ALA A 689 -13.62 34.64 -35.92
C ALA A 689 -13.00 33.83 -37.08
N LYS A 690 -12.91 32.50 -36.93
CA LYS A 690 -12.27 31.55 -37.87
C LYS A 690 -10.83 31.96 -38.21
N VAL A 691 -10.06 32.28 -37.18
CA VAL A 691 -8.65 32.65 -37.25
C VAL A 691 -7.78 31.55 -36.65
N ALA A 692 -6.69 31.20 -37.33
CA ALA A 692 -5.86 30.05 -36.94
C ALA A 692 -4.68 30.42 -36.04
N SER A 693 -4.12 31.64 -36.15
CA SER A 693 -2.94 32.06 -35.39
C SER A 693 -3.17 33.35 -34.60
N PRO A 694 -2.47 33.56 -33.47
CA PRO A 694 -2.52 34.81 -32.73
C PRO A 694 -2.16 36.03 -33.60
N ASP A 695 -1.20 35.88 -34.52
CA ASP A 695 -0.75 36.96 -35.41
C ASP A 695 -1.83 37.37 -36.42
N GLU A 696 -2.55 36.40 -37.00
CA GLU A 696 -3.69 36.69 -37.88
C GLU A 696 -4.82 37.35 -37.08
N ALA A 697 -5.00 36.97 -35.82
CA ALA A 697 -6.04 37.52 -34.96
C ALA A 697 -5.74 38.97 -34.58
N GLU A 698 -4.48 39.28 -34.32
CA GLU A 698 -3.97 40.63 -34.11
C GLU A 698 -4.15 41.49 -35.38
N ALA A 699 -3.70 40.98 -36.53
CA ALA A 699 -3.80 41.70 -37.82
C ALA A 699 -5.26 42.00 -38.23
N ARG A 700 -6.19 41.11 -37.89
CA ARG A 700 -7.64 41.28 -38.17
C ARG A 700 -8.38 42.06 -37.08
N GLY A 701 -7.69 42.54 -36.04
CA GLY A 701 -8.29 43.27 -34.93
C GLY A 701 -9.23 42.42 -34.05
N VAL A 702 -9.11 41.10 -34.13
CA VAL A 702 -9.87 40.14 -33.29
C VAL A 702 -9.31 40.12 -31.88
N LEU A 703 -7.99 40.29 -31.73
CA LEU A 703 -7.26 40.37 -30.47
C LEU A 703 -6.42 41.65 -30.41
N SER A 704 -6.19 42.18 -29.22
CA SER A 704 -5.18 43.23 -29.02
C SER A 704 -3.75 42.66 -29.10
N PRO A 705 -2.72 43.49 -29.30
CA PRO A 705 -1.32 43.04 -29.28
C PRO A 705 -0.93 42.33 -27.97
N ASP A 706 -1.41 42.82 -26.83
CA ASP A 706 -1.18 42.19 -25.52
C ASP A 706 -1.88 40.82 -25.42
N GLU A 707 -3.14 40.72 -25.86
CA GLU A 707 -3.88 39.45 -25.88
C GLU A 707 -3.21 38.41 -26.79
N ALA A 708 -2.71 38.83 -27.95
CA ALA A 708 -1.96 37.97 -28.85
C ALA A 708 -0.62 37.55 -28.26
N ALA A 709 0.08 38.44 -27.54
CA ALA A 709 1.33 38.12 -26.84
C ALA A 709 1.13 37.04 -25.76
N ARG A 710 0.08 37.15 -24.95
CA ARG A 710 -0.26 36.13 -23.92
C ARG A 710 -0.59 34.77 -24.52
N LEU A 711 -1.25 34.74 -25.68
CA LEU A 711 -1.49 33.51 -26.41
C LEU A 711 -0.21 32.87 -26.95
N ARG A 712 0.73 33.68 -27.46
CA ARG A 712 2.05 33.20 -27.89
C ARG A 712 2.85 32.61 -26.72
N GLU A 713 2.79 33.24 -25.56
CA GLU A 713 3.39 32.72 -24.32
C GLU A 713 2.80 31.36 -23.94
N ALA A 714 1.46 31.23 -23.95
CA ALA A 714 0.80 29.97 -23.70
C ALA A 714 1.17 28.89 -24.74
N ASP A 715 1.20 29.23 -26.04
CA ASP A 715 1.59 28.29 -27.10
C ASP A 715 3.05 27.82 -26.95
N ALA A 716 3.97 28.71 -26.54
CA ALA A 716 5.36 28.37 -26.27
C ALA A 716 5.50 27.41 -25.08
N ALA A 717 4.79 27.69 -23.98
CA ALA A 717 4.78 26.80 -22.80
C ALA A 717 4.21 25.42 -23.13
N VAL A 718 3.15 25.35 -23.95
CA VAL A 718 2.60 24.07 -24.43
C VAL A 718 3.59 23.32 -25.31
N ALA A 719 4.29 24.02 -26.21
CA ALA A 719 5.31 23.40 -27.04
C ALA A 719 6.40 22.74 -26.19
N GLU A 720 6.92 23.47 -25.19
CA GLU A 720 7.93 22.96 -24.27
C GLU A 720 7.50 21.68 -23.52
N VAL A 721 6.25 21.65 -23.06
CA VAL A 721 5.66 20.47 -22.40
C VAL A 721 5.54 19.26 -23.34
N VAL A 722 5.24 19.50 -24.62
CA VAL A 722 5.04 18.44 -25.62
C VAL A 722 6.36 17.84 -26.09
N GLU A 723 7.44 18.62 -26.06
CA GLU A 723 8.77 18.15 -26.44
C GLU A 723 9.20 16.94 -25.59
N VAL A 724 10.01 16.09 -26.23
CA VAL A 724 10.64 14.90 -25.62
C VAL A 724 12.15 15.02 -25.76
N ASP A 725 12.87 14.29 -24.92
CA ASP A 725 14.32 14.28 -24.96
C ASP A 725 14.87 13.58 -26.20
N SER A 726 16.02 14.07 -26.66
CA SER A 726 16.84 13.40 -27.65
C SER A 726 18.30 13.46 -27.22
N PHE A 727 19.03 12.38 -27.50
CA PHE A 727 20.42 12.25 -27.09
C PHE A 727 21.31 12.10 -28.32
N ALA A 728 22.50 12.71 -28.26
CA ALA A 728 23.54 12.44 -29.24
C ALA A 728 23.90 10.95 -29.25
N ALA A 729 24.16 10.39 -30.42
CA ALA A 729 24.36 8.94 -30.55
C ALA A 729 25.57 8.44 -29.72
N GLN A 730 26.64 9.23 -29.66
CA GLN A 730 27.83 8.98 -28.85
C GLN A 730 27.54 8.99 -27.33
N ALA A 731 26.52 9.71 -26.87
CA ALA A 731 26.13 9.72 -25.46
C ALA A 731 25.45 8.40 -25.04
N LEU A 732 24.75 7.73 -25.96
CA LEU A 732 24.08 6.45 -25.70
C LEU A 732 24.96 5.24 -25.99
N ALA A 733 25.81 5.33 -27.01
CA ALA A 733 26.67 4.25 -27.47
C ALA A 733 28.13 4.72 -27.64
N PRO A 734 28.82 5.06 -26.53
CA PRO A 734 30.17 5.63 -26.60
C PRO A 734 31.22 4.67 -27.20
N SER A 735 30.93 3.37 -27.22
CA SER A 735 31.80 2.34 -27.80
C SER A 735 31.61 2.13 -29.31
N ILE A 736 30.61 2.76 -29.95
CA ILE A 736 30.32 2.61 -31.38
C ILE A 736 30.71 3.89 -32.10
N ASP A 737 31.68 3.80 -33.01
CA ASP A 737 32.05 4.90 -33.90
C ASP A 737 31.09 4.95 -35.09
N ILE A 738 29.95 5.59 -34.85
CA ILE A 738 28.82 5.66 -35.80
C ILE A 738 29.22 6.42 -37.07
N GLU A 739 30.15 7.38 -36.99
CA GLU A 739 30.65 8.10 -38.17
C GLU A 739 31.50 7.19 -39.04
N LYS A 740 32.37 6.39 -38.42
CA LYS A 740 33.13 5.35 -39.13
C LYS A 740 32.23 4.27 -39.72
N GLU A 741 31.20 3.83 -39.02
CA GLU A 741 30.23 2.86 -39.57
C GLU A 741 29.43 3.44 -40.74
N ARG A 742 28.99 4.71 -40.63
CA ARG A 742 28.31 5.41 -41.75
C ARG A 742 29.23 5.61 -42.95
N ALA A 743 30.49 5.97 -42.72
CA ALA A 743 31.48 6.12 -43.79
C ALA A 743 31.79 4.77 -44.45
N ALA A 744 31.90 3.69 -43.68
CA ALA A 744 32.08 2.34 -44.20
C ALA A 744 30.86 1.87 -45.02
N ALA A 745 29.64 2.18 -44.59
CA ALA A 745 28.42 1.88 -45.33
C ALA A 745 28.29 2.70 -46.62
N ALA A 746 28.71 3.98 -46.60
CA ALA A 746 28.67 4.87 -47.76
C ALA A 746 29.76 4.53 -48.81
N GLY A 747 30.88 3.91 -48.40
CA GLY A 747 31.93 3.43 -49.31
C GLY A 747 31.69 2.04 -49.90
N ALA A 748 30.61 1.36 -49.50
CA ALA A 748 30.21 0.03 -49.98
C ALA A 748 29.00 0.06 -50.94
N ALA A 749 28.48 1.25 -51.27
CA ALA A 749 27.46 1.52 -52.30
C ALA A 749 28.11 2.15 -53.53
#